data_AF-A0A2J6HGD9-F1
#
_entry.id   AF-A0A2J6HGD9-F1
#
_cell.length_a   1.000
_cell.length_b   1.000
_cell.length_c   1.000
_cell.angle_alpha   90.00
_cell.angle_beta   90.00
_cell.angle_gamma   90.00
#
_symmetry.space_group_name_H-M   'P 1'
#
loop_
_entity.id
_entity.type
_entity.pdbx_description
1 polymer ?
#
loop_
_entity_poly.entity_id
_entity_poly.type
_entity_poly.pdbx_seq_one_letter_code
_entity_poly.pdbx_strand_id
1 'polypeptide(L)'
;MKSFLSILFLFLMWVNSSAQFPGSYDLRSYGYVTSVKDQGSCGACWAFATCAAIESSYLVQGGSTIDLSEDNLNDCHSFNEAPCTGGSFYMAQALMSMHQGIYSEAQDPYTPSTVNCILGGPFPPSPWGFVEEIRFLPGNVNDIKQALMTYGAVATTMFMNYNDPTVWDGVNFKYYDASISSTDSAYAHSVTIVGWDDSYTFPGAPGNGGWIIKDSYGTSWANSGYFYCSYFDSGILCENAVFPTIRNLPGSGNTPVVYAYDELGWVDNYGFGTTTGYAAAKFTITPFAGIGLPQKIMRVGAYAVDTSITINIKLYRSFNGTSFSDLIDEKTISSTQYAGFYTADLNLKTDTILSEIYVVAEYISSGGNNNPIPIEISETGHTSNNFTPSNGTCWISANGSTWTQVGNGTSFVFDPCIKMYTEMSVYADISADVGNQACVGTMVNLTDASIGTADSSVWIIDGVPYWNMPVMNHMLATPGNTNIQLIEYFGDHTDTANYAIMVYDYPAINVTQSWNTLIATQSGANYQWLDCDNNYAVIPGETGQNFTPTVDGNYAVEINLNGCIDTSSCTNVIIGIEENEFGSKIAVFPNPTRNFVEVELNNSCAKLHVRVLTELGEEIQISEILNTAKFRIDLPEIPGVYFVEIANENGEKAVLKVVKE
;
A
#
# COMPACT_ATOMS: atom_id res chain seq x y z
N MET A 1 8.70 -9.17 28.33
CA MET A 1 8.12 -10.08 29.35
C MET A 1 6.82 -9.54 29.97
N LYS A 2 6.64 -8.22 30.15
CA LYS A 2 5.35 -7.63 30.57
C LYS A 2 4.25 -7.63 29.50
N SER A 3 4.58 -7.62 28.20
CA SER A 3 3.57 -7.66 27.12
C SER A 3 3.02 -9.07 26.83
N PHE A 4 3.74 -10.13 27.22
CA PHE A 4 3.30 -11.52 27.01
C PHE A 4 2.32 -12.02 28.09
N LEU A 5 2.30 -11.40 29.28
CA LEU A 5 1.33 -11.75 30.33
C LEU A 5 -0.04 -11.12 30.09
N SER A 6 -0.13 -9.96 29.44
CA SER A 6 -1.41 -9.30 29.13
C SER A 6 -2.21 -10.06 28.07
N ILE A 7 -1.54 -10.65 27.08
CA ILE A 7 -2.16 -11.43 26.00
C ILE A 7 -2.62 -12.82 26.50
N LEU A 8 -1.92 -13.39 27.49
CA LEU A 8 -2.29 -14.69 28.07
C LEU A 8 -3.52 -14.60 29.00
N PHE A 9 -3.81 -13.41 29.56
CA PHE A 9 -5.02 -13.19 30.36
C PHE A 9 -6.28 -13.05 29.50
N LEU A 10 -6.14 -12.53 28.28
CA LEU A 10 -7.26 -12.37 27.32
C LEU A 10 -7.69 -13.69 26.66
N PHE A 11 -6.81 -14.68 26.54
CA PHE A 11 -7.12 -15.94 25.84
C PHE A 11 -7.72 -17.05 26.72
N LEU A 12 -7.71 -16.89 28.05
CA LEU A 12 -8.14 -17.94 29.00
C LEU A 12 -9.60 -17.84 29.47
N MET A 13 -10.37 -16.81 29.05
CA MET A 13 -11.78 -16.66 29.45
C MET A 13 -12.80 -17.32 28.51
N TRP A 14 -12.35 -17.98 27.44
CA TRP A 14 -13.23 -18.59 26.44
C TRP A 14 -13.32 -20.12 26.55
N VAL A 15 -13.68 -20.64 27.73
CA VAL A 15 -14.27 -21.99 27.84
C VAL A 15 -15.22 -22.10 29.06
N ASN A 16 -16.53 -22.04 28.80
CA ASN A 16 -17.69 -22.52 29.59
C ASN A 16 -17.89 -22.19 31.10
N SER A 17 -19.10 -21.67 31.38
CA SER A 17 -19.88 -21.60 32.63
C SER A 17 -19.39 -20.69 33.78
N SER A 18 -20.15 -19.60 34.00
CA SER A 18 -20.09 -18.63 35.10
C SER A 18 -18.72 -18.07 35.44
N ALA A 19 -18.26 -17.05 34.71
CA ALA A 19 -17.21 -16.17 35.21
C ALA A 19 -17.71 -15.52 36.52
N GLN A 20 -17.14 -15.91 37.65
CA GLN A 20 -17.45 -15.28 38.92
C GLN A 20 -16.71 -13.93 38.97
N PHE A 21 -17.44 -12.84 38.82
CA PHE A 21 -16.90 -11.49 39.00
C PHE A 21 -16.36 -11.32 40.44
N PRO A 22 -15.31 -10.49 40.65
CA PRO A 22 -14.89 -10.15 42.00
C PRO A 22 -16.03 -9.42 42.75
N GLY A 23 -16.08 -9.61 44.07
CA GLY A 23 -17.10 -8.96 44.91
C GLY A 23 -17.06 -7.43 44.89
N SER A 24 -15.92 -6.84 44.49
CA SER A 24 -15.79 -5.41 44.25
C SER A 24 -14.73 -5.15 43.19
N TYR A 25 -14.90 -4.08 42.42
CA TYR A 25 -13.94 -3.63 41.42
C TYR A 25 -14.04 -2.12 41.30
N ASP A 26 -12.91 -1.42 41.34
CA ASP A 26 -12.86 0.03 41.32
C ASP A 26 -11.74 0.50 40.39
N LEU A 27 -12.10 1.06 39.24
CA LEU A 27 -11.15 1.53 38.22
C LEU A 27 -10.19 2.60 38.77
N ARG A 28 -10.59 3.35 39.81
CA ARG A 28 -9.73 4.37 40.45
C ARG A 28 -8.50 3.74 41.10
N SER A 29 -8.66 2.55 41.67
CA SER A 29 -7.57 1.81 42.32
C SER A 29 -6.50 1.33 41.33
N TYR A 30 -6.84 1.28 40.04
CA TYR A 30 -5.96 0.88 38.95
C TYR A 30 -5.41 2.07 38.15
N GLY A 31 -5.83 3.30 38.46
CA GLY A 31 -5.47 4.49 37.68
C GLY A 31 -6.15 4.58 36.32
N TYR A 32 -7.30 3.91 36.14
CA TYR A 32 -8.06 3.88 34.88
C TYR A 32 -9.20 4.90 34.83
N VAL A 33 -9.11 5.96 35.64
CA VAL A 33 -10.10 7.04 35.69
C VAL A 33 -9.37 8.38 35.76
N THR A 34 -9.82 9.36 34.99
CA THR A 34 -9.36 10.75 34.99
C THR A 34 -10.06 11.59 36.05
N SER A 35 -9.62 12.83 36.25
CA SER A 35 -10.24 13.77 37.20
C SER A 35 -11.73 13.99 36.93
N VAL A 36 -12.47 14.27 38.01
CA VAL A 36 -13.85 14.76 37.93
C VAL A 36 -13.85 16.19 37.41
N LYS A 37 -14.78 16.48 36.49
CA LYS A 37 -14.99 17.79 35.87
C LYS A 37 -16.34 18.39 36.30
N ASP A 38 -16.66 19.59 35.81
CA ASP A 38 -17.84 20.35 36.20
C ASP A 38 -18.58 20.91 34.96
N GLN A 39 -19.78 20.38 34.69
CA GLN A 39 -20.65 20.83 33.59
C GLN A 39 -21.40 22.14 33.90
N GLY A 40 -21.36 22.62 35.15
CA GLY A 40 -22.16 23.74 35.60
C GLY A 40 -23.66 23.55 35.36
N SER A 41 -24.33 24.56 34.81
CA SER A 41 -25.78 24.53 34.54
C SER A 41 -26.15 24.05 33.13
N CYS A 42 -25.16 23.66 32.32
CA CYS A 42 -25.37 23.20 30.96
C CYS A 42 -25.86 21.75 30.96
N GLY A 43 -26.82 21.40 30.09
CA GLY A 43 -27.30 20.03 29.87
C GLY A 43 -26.30 19.15 29.11
N ALA A 44 -25.01 19.19 29.46
CA ALA A 44 -23.92 18.49 28.78
C ALA A 44 -23.51 17.17 29.45
N CYS A 45 -24.24 16.67 30.45
CA CYS A 45 -23.88 15.46 31.20
C CYS A 45 -23.60 14.24 30.31
N TRP A 46 -24.30 14.11 29.18
CA TRP A 46 -24.07 13.06 28.19
C TRP A 46 -22.66 13.14 27.56
N ALA A 47 -22.16 14.35 27.27
CA ALA A 47 -20.82 14.59 26.76
C ALA A 47 -19.76 14.26 27.82
N PHE A 48 -19.96 14.69 29.08
CA PHE A 48 -19.05 14.35 30.19
C PHE A 48 -18.98 12.85 30.45
N ALA A 49 -20.13 12.16 30.49
CA ALA A 49 -20.17 10.72 30.69
C ALA A 49 -19.47 9.96 29.56
N THR A 50 -19.64 10.45 28.33
CA THR A 50 -18.98 9.93 27.12
C THR A 50 -17.47 10.11 27.17
N CYS A 51 -16.98 11.34 27.39
CA CYS A 51 -15.56 11.64 27.49
C CYS A 51 -14.89 10.82 28.59
N ALA A 52 -15.49 10.74 29.78
CA ALA A 52 -14.95 9.94 30.89
C ALA A 52 -14.87 8.44 30.58
N ALA A 53 -15.82 7.88 29.82
CA ALA A 53 -15.78 6.49 29.38
C ALA A 53 -14.67 6.25 28.34
N ILE A 54 -14.48 7.16 27.39
CA ILE A 54 -13.41 7.09 26.38
C ILE A 54 -12.04 7.21 27.05
N GLU A 55 -11.85 8.20 27.91
CA GLU A 55 -10.60 8.40 28.67
C GLU A 55 -10.25 7.16 29.49
N SER A 56 -11.24 6.53 30.13
CA SER A 56 -11.05 5.29 30.89
C SER A 56 -10.65 4.12 29.98
N SER A 57 -11.33 3.97 28.84
CA SER A 57 -10.98 2.95 27.84
C SER A 57 -9.55 3.11 27.32
N TYR A 58 -9.12 4.34 27.06
CA TYR A 58 -7.75 4.63 26.63
C TYR A 58 -6.72 4.20 27.68
N LEU A 59 -6.98 4.50 28.96
CA LEU A 59 -6.11 4.11 30.07
C LEU A 59 -6.04 2.59 30.24
N VAL A 60 -7.17 1.88 30.12
CA VAL A 60 -7.22 0.40 30.16
C VAL A 60 -6.39 -0.22 29.03
N GLN A 61 -6.36 0.41 27.86
CA GLN A 61 -5.55 0.00 26.71
C GLN A 61 -4.05 0.32 26.85
N GLY A 62 -3.64 0.93 27.96
CA GLY A 62 -2.25 1.31 28.23
C GLY A 62 -1.86 2.69 27.68
N GLY A 63 -2.84 3.49 27.26
CA GLY A 63 -2.65 4.89 26.90
C GLY A 63 -2.24 5.76 28.08
N SER A 64 -1.73 6.95 27.79
CA SER A 64 -1.46 7.97 28.80
C SER A 64 -2.73 8.74 29.17
N THR A 65 -2.74 9.40 30.33
CA THR A 65 -3.83 10.30 30.70
C THR A 65 -4.08 11.34 29.61
N ILE A 66 -5.35 11.48 29.23
CA ILE A 66 -5.85 12.51 28.31
C ILE A 66 -7.08 13.16 28.95
N ASP A 67 -7.23 14.46 28.70
CA ASP A 67 -8.36 15.28 29.11
C ASP A 67 -9.11 15.68 27.83
N LEU A 68 -10.25 15.04 27.56
CA LEU A 68 -11.04 15.23 26.34
C LEU A 68 -12.00 16.41 26.46
N SER A 69 -12.30 17.08 25.36
CA SER A 69 -13.22 18.22 25.32
C SER A 69 -14.67 17.74 25.26
N GLU A 70 -15.42 18.03 26.32
CA GLU A 70 -16.88 17.90 26.31
C GLU A 70 -17.57 18.97 25.46
N ASP A 71 -16.96 20.16 25.34
CA ASP A 71 -17.47 21.27 24.53
C ASP A 71 -17.64 20.82 23.07
N ASN A 72 -16.64 20.09 22.55
CA ASN A 72 -16.66 19.59 21.19
C ASN A 72 -17.88 18.70 20.89
N LEU A 73 -18.21 17.76 21.79
CA LEU A 73 -19.38 16.90 21.64
C LEU A 73 -20.69 17.69 21.77
N ASN A 74 -20.73 18.65 22.70
CA ASN A 74 -21.91 19.45 22.98
C ASN A 74 -22.23 20.46 21.86
N ASP A 75 -21.22 21.00 21.19
CA ASP A 75 -21.37 22.13 20.27
C ASP A 75 -21.30 21.75 18.79
N CYS A 76 -20.58 20.68 18.43
CA CYS A 76 -20.30 20.33 17.03
C CYS A 76 -21.23 19.26 16.43
N HIS A 77 -22.37 19.00 17.06
CA HIS A 77 -23.26 17.94 16.62
C HIS A 77 -24.27 18.39 15.53
N SER A 78 -24.63 17.48 14.62
CA SER A 78 -25.54 17.77 13.49
C SER A 78 -27.04 17.65 13.83
N PHE A 79 -27.38 17.35 15.09
CA PHE A 79 -28.75 17.20 15.57
C PHE A 79 -29.48 18.54 15.78
N ASN A 80 -30.80 18.51 15.92
CA ASN A 80 -31.65 19.71 16.02
C ASN A 80 -31.64 20.34 17.43
N GLU A 81 -31.27 19.55 18.41
CA GLU A 81 -31.10 19.89 19.81
C GLU A 81 -30.11 21.06 19.91
N ALA A 82 -30.41 22.07 20.72
CA ALA A 82 -29.44 23.13 20.92
C ALA A 82 -28.37 22.64 21.90
N PRO A 83 -27.12 23.12 21.80
CA PRO A 83 -26.13 22.85 22.83
C PRO A 83 -26.65 23.18 24.22
N CYS A 84 -26.21 22.44 25.23
CA CYS A 84 -26.72 22.53 26.61
C CYS A 84 -28.20 22.16 26.82
N THR A 85 -28.90 21.52 25.87
CA THR A 85 -30.31 21.08 26.06
C THR A 85 -30.49 19.60 26.35
N GLY A 86 -29.39 18.85 26.51
CA GLY A 86 -29.40 17.40 26.69
C GLY A 86 -28.84 16.68 25.47
N GLY A 87 -28.70 15.36 25.58
CA GLY A 87 -28.24 14.51 24.48
C GLY A 87 -28.21 13.04 24.86
N SER A 88 -27.72 12.19 23.95
CA SER A 88 -27.65 10.72 24.12
C SER A 88 -26.31 10.15 23.65
N PHE A 89 -26.02 8.89 23.97
CA PHE A 89 -24.82 8.21 23.47
C PHE A 89 -24.94 7.83 21.99
N TYR A 90 -26.16 7.82 21.41
CA TYR A 90 -26.38 7.78 19.96
C TYR A 90 -25.90 9.06 19.26
N MET A 91 -26.08 10.23 19.89
CA MET A 91 -25.51 11.47 19.37
C MET A 91 -23.98 11.41 19.38
N ALA A 92 -23.39 10.98 20.50
CA ALA A 92 -21.94 10.78 20.58
C ALA A 92 -21.42 9.84 19.48
N GLN A 93 -22.11 8.71 19.28
CA GLN A 93 -21.80 7.75 18.22
C GLN A 93 -21.84 8.38 16.82
N ALA A 94 -22.84 9.19 16.50
CA ALA A 94 -22.97 9.82 15.20
C ALA A 94 -21.77 10.72 14.88
N LEU A 95 -21.37 11.61 15.80
CA LEU A 95 -20.17 12.46 15.60
C LEU A 95 -18.90 11.62 15.44
N MET A 96 -18.73 10.62 16.30
CA MET A 96 -17.54 9.78 16.33
C MET A 96 -17.39 8.93 15.07
N SER A 97 -18.48 8.31 14.62
CA SER A 97 -18.50 7.51 13.40
C SER A 97 -18.35 8.34 12.13
N MET A 98 -18.67 9.63 12.15
CA MET A 98 -18.35 10.58 11.08
C MET A 98 -16.88 11.03 11.07
N HIS A 99 -16.09 10.55 12.04
CA HIS A 99 -14.64 10.74 12.09
C HIS A 99 -14.23 12.21 12.09
N GLN A 100 -15.06 13.06 12.71
CA GLN A 100 -14.72 14.44 13.04
C GLN A 100 -13.56 14.52 14.05
N GLY A 101 -13.29 13.38 14.71
CA GLY A 101 -12.28 13.21 15.74
C GLY A 101 -12.76 13.66 17.10
N ILE A 102 -11.96 13.33 18.11
CA ILE A 102 -12.13 13.81 19.48
C ILE A 102 -11.01 14.79 19.79
N TYR A 103 -11.33 15.86 20.51
CA TYR A 103 -10.42 16.94 20.83
C TYR A 103 -10.06 16.88 22.30
N SER A 104 -8.90 17.40 22.66
CA SER A 104 -8.55 17.60 24.06
C SER A 104 -9.18 18.88 24.61
N GLU A 105 -9.41 18.92 25.91
CA GLU A 105 -9.85 20.13 26.64
C GLU A 105 -8.89 21.31 26.41
N ALA A 106 -7.60 21.05 26.18
CA ALA A 106 -6.64 22.09 25.84
C ALA A 106 -6.85 22.71 24.44
N GLN A 107 -7.43 21.94 23.51
CA GLN A 107 -7.73 22.39 22.15
C GLN A 107 -9.08 23.11 22.08
N ASP A 108 -10.08 22.60 22.79
CA ASP A 108 -11.45 23.11 22.80
C ASP A 108 -11.97 23.17 24.25
N PRO A 109 -11.59 24.21 25.03
CA PRO A 109 -11.89 24.26 26.46
C PRO A 109 -13.39 24.40 26.74
N TYR A 110 -13.88 23.67 27.74
CA TYR A 110 -15.28 23.70 28.13
C TYR A 110 -15.73 25.09 28.57
N THR A 111 -16.76 25.60 27.90
CA THR A 111 -17.34 26.91 28.22
C THR A 111 -18.84 26.80 28.46
N PRO A 112 -19.30 26.67 29.72
CA PRO A 112 -20.72 26.53 29.99
C PRO A 112 -21.46 27.76 29.45
N SER A 113 -22.48 27.53 28.60
CA SER A 113 -23.35 28.52 27.93
C SER A 113 -22.82 29.25 26.70
N THR A 114 -21.60 28.96 26.21
CA THR A 114 -21.18 29.41 24.88
C THR A 114 -21.55 28.36 23.85
N VAL A 115 -21.92 28.79 22.63
CA VAL A 115 -22.07 27.88 21.48
C VAL A 115 -21.04 28.28 20.46
N ASN A 116 -19.95 27.53 20.40
CA ASN A 116 -18.88 27.76 19.45
C ASN A 116 -18.21 26.45 19.04
N CYS A 117 -18.82 25.76 18.07
CA CYS A 117 -18.18 24.59 17.49
C CYS A 117 -16.81 24.96 16.88
N ILE A 118 -15.75 24.36 17.41
CA ILE A 118 -14.36 24.60 16.98
C ILE A 118 -14.13 24.30 15.49
N LEU A 119 -14.97 23.43 14.89
CA LEU A 119 -14.93 23.10 13.46
C LEU A 119 -15.42 24.25 12.56
N GLY A 120 -16.18 25.22 13.11
CA GLY A 120 -16.71 26.36 12.37
C GLY A 120 -15.69 27.49 12.12
N GLY A 121 -14.49 27.40 12.70
CA GLY A 121 -13.42 28.37 12.52
C GLY A 121 -12.74 28.29 11.14
N PRO A 122 -12.02 29.35 10.71
CA PRO A 122 -11.29 29.34 9.43
C PRO A 122 -10.11 28.35 9.40
N PHE A 123 -9.66 27.88 10.57
CA PHE A 123 -8.56 26.94 10.75
C PHE A 123 -8.89 25.99 11.91
N PRO A 124 -9.73 24.95 11.69
CA PRO A 124 -10.00 23.97 12.74
C PRO A 124 -8.71 23.22 13.11
N PRO A 125 -8.43 22.97 14.40
CA PRO A 125 -7.28 22.19 14.80
C PRO A 125 -7.41 20.74 14.35
N SER A 126 -6.29 20.02 14.27
CA SER A 126 -6.32 18.57 14.09
C SER A 126 -6.87 17.91 15.36
N PRO A 127 -7.74 16.88 15.26
CA PRO A 127 -8.23 16.18 16.45
C PRO A 127 -7.10 15.46 17.19
N TRP A 128 -7.30 15.12 18.46
CA TRP A 128 -6.35 14.33 19.23
C TRP A 128 -6.31 12.87 18.77
N GLY A 129 -7.47 12.32 18.41
CA GLY A 129 -7.61 10.96 17.92
C GLY A 129 -9.02 10.68 17.43
N PHE A 130 -9.31 9.40 17.18
CA PHE A 130 -10.58 8.92 16.66
C PHE A 130 -11.14 7.80 17.51
N VAL A 131 -12.43 7.91 17.81
CA VAL A 131 -13.23 6.84 18.42
C VAL A 131 -14.11 6.31 17.32
N GLU A 132 -13.91 5.06 16.92
CA GLU A 132 -14.55 4.52 15.72
C GLU A 132 -15.53 3.40 16.05
N GLU A 133 -15.62 3.01 17.31
CA GLU A 133 -16.52 1.95 17.75
C GLU A 133 -17.19 2.31 19.06
N ILE A 134 -18.46 1.90 19.14
CA ILE A 134 -19.28 1.99 20.35
C ILE A 134 -20.07 0.69 20.49
N ARG A 135 -20.33 0.27 21.73
CA ARG A 135 -21.24 -0.82 22.06
C ARG A 135 -22.32 -0.31 22.99
N PHE A 136 -23.58 -0.62 22.67
CA PHE A 136 -24.72 -0.39 23.53
C PHE A 136 -25.03 -1.64 24.33
N LEU A 137 -25.00 -1.51 25.66
CA LEU A 137 -25.14 -2.65 26.56
C LEU A 137 -26.56 -2.75 27.12
N PRO A 138 -27.09 -3.98 27.28
CA PRO A 138 -28.31 -4.18 28.05
C PRO A 138 -28.10 -3.75 29.51
N GLY A 139 -29.15 -3.21 30.13
CA GLY A 139 -29.13 -2.77 31.53
C GLY A 139 -29.19 -3.93 32.53
N ASN A 140 -28.19 -4.81 32.54
CA ASN A 140 -28.06 -5.85 33.55
C ASN A 140 -26.66 -5.89 34.18
N VAL A 141 -26.61 -6.31 35.44
CA VAL A 141 -25.41 -6.25 36.29
C VAL A 141 -24.20 -6.97 35.67
N ASN A 142 -24.41 -8.14 35.07
CA ASN A 142 -23.31 -8.96 34.59
C ASN A 142 -22.64 -8.36 33.36
N ASP A 143 -23.43 -7.83 32.42
CA ASP A 143 -22.89 -7.17 31.23
C ASP A 143 -22.12 -5.89 31.60
N ILE A 144 -22.65 -5.09 32.53
CA ILE A 144 -21.96 -3.89 33.01
C ILE A 144 -20.65 -4.25 33.73
N LYS A 145 -20.64 -5.27 34.60
CA LYS A 145 -19.41 -5.74 35.25
C LYS A 145 -18.38 -6.25 34.24
N GLN A 146 -18.82 -7.04 33.26
CA GLN A 146 -17.93 -7.52 32.21
C GLN A 146 -17.33 -6.36 31.41
N ALA A 147 -18.15 -5.37 31.06
CA ALA A 147 -17.73 -4.19 30.34
C ALA A 147 -16.70 -3.37 31.11
N LEU A 148 -16.93 -3.13 32.40
CA LEU A 148 -15.99 -2.45 33.30
C LEU A 148 -14.61 -3.12 33.33
N MET A 149 -14.58 -4.45 33.34
CA MET A 149 -13.33 -5.22 33.34
C MET A 149 -12.65 -5.28 31.96
N THR A 150 -13.40 -5.11 30.88
CA THR A 150 -12.90 -5.32 29.50
C THR A 150 -12.53 -4.02 28.82
N TYR A 151 -13.38 -3.00 28.95
CA TYR A 151 -13.32 -1.75 28.19
C TYR A 151 -13.10 -0.52 29.09
N GLY A 152 -13.09 -0.67 30.40
CA GLY A 152 -13.04 0.47 31.33
C GLY A 152 -14.43 1.03 31.62
N ALA A 153 -14.49 2.30 31.99
CA ALA A 153 -15.70 2.90 32.54
C ALA A 153 -16.88 2.88 31.55
N VAL A 154 -18.10 2.75 32.07
CA VAL A 154 -19.34 2.65 31.27
C VAL A 154 -20.09 3.97 31.39
N ALA A 155 -20.36 4.63 30.26
CA ALA A 155 -21.27 5.76 30.23
C ALA A 155 -22.71 5.24 30.40
N THR A 156 -23.47 5.79 31.33
CA THR A 156 -24.85 5.36 31.61
C THR A 156 -25.79 6.54 31.80
N THR A 157 -27.03 6.38 31.38
CA THR A 157 -28.11 7.30 31.73
C THR A 157 -28.81 6.80 32.99
N MET A 158 -29.10 7.75 33.89
CA MET A 158 -29.93 7.52 35.06
C MET A 158 -30.97 8.62 35.28
N PHE A 159 -31.99 8.32 36.05
CA PHE A 159 -32.99 9.29 36.50
C PHE A 159 -32.79 9.52 37.99
N MET A 160 -32.43 10.74 38.39
CA MET A 160 -31.97 11.04 39.75
C MET A 160 -32.63 12.26 40.38
N ASN A 161 -33.34 12.06 41.49
CA ASN A 161 -33.83 13.16 42.34
C ASN A 161 -33.01 13.28 43.62
N TYR A 162 -31.78 13.78 43.51
CA TYR A 162 -30.87 13.91 44.67
C TYR A 162 -31.30 14.97 45.70
N ASN A 163 -32.31 15.78 45.39
CA ASN A 163 -32.87 16.75 46.33
C ASN A 163 -33.85 16.12 47.33
N ASP A 164 -34.30 14.90 47.08
CA ASP A 164 -35.17 14.16 47.99
C ASP A 164 -34.33 13.34 49.00
N PRO A 165 -34.32 13.73 50.29
CA PRO A 165 -33.52 13.05 51.32
C PRO A 165 -34.02 11.64 51.66
N THR A 166 -35.16 11.20 51.11
CA THR A 166 -35.66 9.83 51.29
C THR A 166 -34.98 8.83 50.36
N VAL A 167 -34.43 9.30 49.24
CA VAL A 167 -33.74 8.49 48.22
C VAL A 167 -32.25 8.83 48.11
N TRP A 168 -31.85 10.02 48.59
CA TRP A 168 -30.47 10.47 48.66
C TRP A 168 -29.94 10.56 50.10
N ASP A 169 -28.97 9.71 50.44
CA ASP A 169 -28.18 9.82 51.66
C ASP A 169 -26.98 10.74 51.39
N GLY A 170 -27.14 12.03 51.67
CA GLY A 170 -26.08 13.02 51.49
C GLY A 170 -24.91 12.92 52.47
N VAL A 171 -24.99 12.06 53.50
CA VAL A 171 -23.88 11.84 54.45
C VAL A 171 -22.93 10.77 53.92
N ASN A 172 -23.48 9.68 53.38
CA ASN A 172 -22.69 8.57 52.82
C ASN A 172 -22.64 8.57 51.29
N PHE A 173 -23.27 9.54 50.64
CA PHE A 173 -23.35 9.72 49.19
C PHE A 173 -23.93 8.49 48.50
N LYS A 174 -25.09 8.03 48.97
CA LYS A 174 -25.78 6.84 48.44
C LYS A 174 -27.11 7.23 47.84
N TYR A 175 -27.42 6.69 46.68
CA TYR A 175 -28.67 6.90 45.95
C TYR A 175 -29.41 5.58 45.72
N TYR A 176 -30.71 5.59 45.98
CA TYR A 176 -31.63 4.53 45.61
C TYR A 176 -33.06 5.06 45.57
N ASP A 177 -33.69 4.99 44.41
CA ASP A 177 -35.09 5.26 44.20
C ASP A 177 -35.73 4.11 43.41
N ALA A 178 -36.78 3.50 43.98
CA ALA A 178 -37.56 2.43 43.33
C ALA A 178 -38.84 2.94 42.65
N SER A 179 -39.12 4.24 42.78
CA SER A 179 -40.31 4.89 42.23
C SER A 179 -40.04 5.66 40.95
N ILE A 180 -38.77 6.01 40.69
CA ILE A 180 -38.37 6.75 39.51
C ILE A 180 -38.30 5.85 38.26
N SER A 181 -38.51 6.43 37.10
CA SER A 181 -38.54 5.70 35.83
C SER A 181 -37.93 6.50 34.69
N SER A 182 -37.71 5.83 33.57
CA SER A 182 -37.23 6.49 32.35
C SER A 182 -38.22 7.50 31.73
N THR A 183 -39.44 7.58 32.26
CA THR A 183 -40.43 8.57 31.83
C THR A 183 -40.34 9.88 32.59
N ASP A 184 -39.56 9.92 33.67
CA ASP A 184 -39.40 11.09 34.54
C ASP A 184 -38.32 12.05 34.01
N SER A 185 -38.46 12.49 32.76
CA SER A 185 -37.44 13.23 31.99
C SER A 185 -36.88 14.49 32.67
N ALA A 186 -37.60 15.08 33.63
CA ALA A 186 -37.11 16.19 34.44
C ALA A 186 -35.91 15.83 35.35
N TYR A 187 -35.68 14.54 35.59
CA TYR A 187 -34.59 14.01 36.41
C TYR A 187 -33.55 13.25 35.57
N ALA A 188 -33.65 13.28 34.24
CA ALA A 188 -32.71 12.60 33.36
C ALA A 188 -31.29 13.18 33.53
N HIS A 189 -30.32 12.29 33.69
CA HIS A 189 -28.91 12.63 33.88
C HIS A 189 -28.03 11.54 33.28
N SER A 190 -26.84 11.88 32.81
CA SER A 190 -25.86 10.90 32.34
C SER A 190 -24.62 10.95 33.23
N VAL A 191 -24.16 9.78 33.64
CA VAL A 191 -23.05 9.59 34.57
C VAL A 191 -22.15 8.47 34.09
N THR A 192 -20.99 8.28 34.73
CA THR A 192 -20.08 7.17 34.37
C THR A 192 -19.98 6.17 35.51
N ILE A 193 -20.27 4.91 35.25
CA ILE A 193 -19.99 3.81 36.17
C ILE A 193 -18.50 3.51 36.09
N VAL A 194 -17.81 3.59 37.23
CA VAL A 194 -16.35 3.34 37.32
C VAL A 194 -16.00 2.12 38.18
N GLY A 195 -17.01 1.39 38.64
CA GLY A 195 -16.80 0.23 39.48
C GLY A 195 -18.07 -0.25 40.17
N TRP A 196 -17.89 -1.23 41.05
CA TRP A 196 -18.96 -1.79 41.86
C TRP A 196 -18.47 -2.37 43.18
N ASP A 197 -19.40 -2.59 44.10
CA ASP A 197 -19.20 -3.33 45.34
C ASP A 197 -20.49 -4.11 45.70
N ASP A 198 -20.43 -5.44 45.66
CA ASP A 198 -21.53 -6.36 45.97
C ASP A 198 -21.94 -6.33 47.44
N SER A 199 -21.10 -5.77 48.32
CA SER A 199 -21.36 -5.69 49.76
C SER A 199 -22.05 -4.39 50.18
N TYR A 200 -22.13 -3.40 49.29
CA TYR A 200 -22.72 -2.10 49.62
C TYR A 200 -24.21 -2.22 49.97
N THR A 201 -24.62 -1.53 51.03
CA THR A 201 -26.01 -1.49 51.48
C THR A 201 -26.61 -0.10 51.26
N PHE A 202 -27.88 -0.08 50.88
CA PHE A 202 -28.65 1.14 50.63
C PHE A 202 -29.93 1.12 51.47
N PRO A 203 -30.28 2.23 52.16
CA PRO A 203 -31.56 2.31 52.87
C PRO A 203 -32.73 2.01 51.92
N GLY A 204 -33.62 1.10 52.32
CA GLY A 204 -34.82 0.76 51.55
C GLY A 204 -34.61 -0.17 50.34
N ALA A 205 -33.37 -0.45 49.94
CA ALA A 205 -33.10 -1.37 48.83
C ALA A 205 -33.40 -2.84 49.20
N PRO A 206 -33.86 -3.66 48.23
CA PRO A 206 -34.23 -5.06 48.48
C PRO A 206 -33.02 -5.98 48.68
N GLY A 207 -31.81 -5.53 48.34
CA GLY A 207 -30.58 -6.30 48.49
C GLY A 207 -29.33 -5.41 48.54
N ASN A 208 -28.19 -6.07 48.71
CA ASN A 208 -26.88 -5.43 48.64
C ASN A 208 -26.40 -5.32 47.19
N GLY A 209 -25.43 -4.44 46.99
CA GLY A 209 -24.77 -4.23 45.72
C GLY A 209 -24.98 -2.81 45.22
N GLY A 210 -23.87 -2.16 44.86
CA GLY A 210 -23.89 -0.81 44.35
C GLY A 210 -22.86 -0.56 43.27
N TRP A 211 -23.21 0.34 42.37
CA TRP A 211 -22.34 0.97 41.39
C TRP A 211 -21.54 2.10 42.05
N ILE A 212 -20.29 2.26 41.64
CA ILE A 212 -19.48 3.43 41.94
C ILE A 212 -19.64 4.38 40.76
N ILE A 213 -20.22 5.55 41.00
CA ILE A 213 -20.55 6.52 39.95
C ILE A 213 -19.59 7.71 40.03
N LYS A 214 -19.02 8.08 38.87
CA LYS A 214 -18.34 9.35 38.62
C LYS A 214 -19.36 10.31 38.02
N ASP A 215 -19.55 11.45 38.66
CA ASP A 215 -20.45 12.52 38.19
C ASP A 215 -19.66 13.68 37.56
N SER A 216 -20.37 14.65 37.01
CA SER A 216 -19.86 15.86 36.33
C SER A 216 -20.26 17.16 37.02
N TYR A 217 -20.49 17.12 38.34
CA TYR A 217 -20.79 18.30 39.18
C TYR A 217 -19.60 18.83 39.99
N GLY A 218 -18.38 18.54 39.53
CA GLY A 218 -17.16 19.02 40.16
C GLY A 218 -16.75 18.27 41.44
N THR A 219 -15.51 18.49 41.85
CA THR A 219 -14.90 17.81 43.02
C THR A 219 -15.42 18.29 44.37
N SER A 220 -16.15 19.41 44.42
CA SER A 220 -16.82 19.88 45.63
C SER A 220 -18.13 19.18 45.92
N TRP A 221 -18.69 18.45 44.94
CA TRP A 221 -19.96 17.75 45.07
C TRP A 221 -19.76 16.31 45.56
N ALA A 222 -20.66 15.83 46.41
CA ALA A 222 -20.63 14.50 47.02
C ALA A 222 -19.25 14.07 47.56
N ASN A 223 -18.81 12.84 47.27
CA ASN A 223 -17.49 12.32 47.69
C ASN A 223 -16.43 12.63 46.63
N SER A 224 -16.03 13.90 46.52
CA SER A 224 -15.07 14.36 45.50
C SER A 224 -15.54 14.08 44.07
N GLY A 225 -16.84 14.24 43.81
CA GLY A 225 -17.49 13.98 42.52
C GLY A 225 -17.98 12.55 42.33
N TYR A 226 -17.91 11.71 43.36
CA TYR A 226 -18.38 10.33 43.32
C TYR A 226 -19.53 10.10 44.28
N PHE A 227 -20.39 9.16 43.92
CA PHE A 227 -21.43 8.62 44.79
C PHE A 227 -21.67 7.14 44.47
N TYR A 228 -22.51 6.48 45.26
CA TYR A 228 -22.88 5.09 45.07
C TYR A 228 -24.35 4.99 44.70
N CYS A 229 -24.67 4.17 43.70
CA CYS A 229 -26.04 3.91 43.27
C CYS A 229 -26.38 2.43 43.45
N SER A 230 -27.54 2.11 44.02
CA SER A 230 -27.99 0.73 44.21
C SER A 230 -28.13 -0.02 42.88
N TYR A 231 -27.81 -1.31 42.84
CA TYR A 231 -28.15 -2.17 41.69
C TYR A 231 -29.64 -2.27 41.41
N PHE A 232 -30.46 -1.97 42.42
CA PHE A 232 -31.91 -2.09 42.37
C PHE A 232 -32.61 -0.76 42.08
N ASP A 233 -31.84 0.32 41.86
CA ASP A 233 -32.40 1.59 41.43
C ASP A 233 -33.15 1.42 40.10
N SER A 234 -34.38 1.92 40.03
CA SER A 234 -35.22 1.74 38.84
C SER A 234 -34.92 2.75 37.73
N GLY A 235 -34.14 3.79 38.06
CA GLY A 235 -33.78 4.86 37.14
C GLY A 235 -32.42 4.68 36.48
N ILE A 236 -31.53 3.78 36.91
CA ILE A 236 -30.19 3.59 36.32
C ILE A 236 -30.17 2.52 35.21
N LEU A 237 -29.13 2.55 34.38
CA LEU A 237 -28.88 1.61 33.28
C LEU A 237 -29.89 1.71 32.13
N CYS A 238 -30.51 2.87 31.94
CA CYS A 238 -31.50 3.08 30.87
C CYS A 238 -30.86 3.13 29.46
N GLU A 239 -29.65 3.67 29.36
CA GLU A 239 -28.83 3.70 28.15
C GLU A 239 -27.39 3.48 28.60
N ASN A 240 -26.66 2.55 28.00
CA ASN A 240 -25.32 2.17 28.46
C ASN A 240 -24.37 2.04 27.27
N ALA A 241 -23.22 2.69 27.35
CA ALA A 241 -22.25 2.69 26.26
C ALA A 241 -20.81 2.46 26.75
N VAL A 242 -20.04 1.74 25.92
CA VAL A 242 -18.58 1.65 26.00
C VAL A 242 -17.96 1.88 24.64
N PHE A 243 -16.68 2.29 24.65
CA PHE A 243 -15.93 2.73 23.48
C PHE A 243 -14.67 1.87 23.33
N PRO A 244 -14.74 0.72 22.63
CA PRO A 244 -13.68 -0.29 22.67
C PRO A 244 -12.38 0.11 21.97
N THR A 245 -12.42 1.04 21.02
CA THR A 245 -11.27 1.37 20.17
C THR A 245 -11.04 2.88 20.14
N ILE A 246 -9.79 3.26 20.35
CA ILE A 246 -9.31 4.64 20.22
C ILE A 246 -8.07 4.58 19.36
N ARG A 247 -8.05 5.35 18.28
CA ARG A 247 -6.92 5.41 17.36
C ARG A 247 -6.31 6.81 17.39
N ASN A 248 -5.00 6.86 17.59
CA ASN A 248 -4.25 8.11 17.51
C ASN A 248 -4.21 8.59 16.05
N LEU A 249 -4.04 9.90 15.84
CA LEU A 249 -3.71 10.42 14.53
C LEU A 249 -2.40 9.80 14.01
N PRO A 250 -2.32 9.41 12.72
CA PRO A 250 -1.04 9.16 12.09
C PRO A 250 -0.21 10.45 12.11
N GLY A 251 1.06 10.34 12.52
CA GLY A 251 1.95 11.50 12.73
C GLY A 251 2.29 12.30 11.46
N SER A 252 1.92 11.79 10.28
CA SER A 252 2.25 12.32 8.95
C SER A 252 1.25 13.37 8.41
N GLY A 253 0.26 13.80 9.21
CA GLY A 253 -0.81 14.68 8.71
C GLY A 253 -1.79 13.96 7.77
N ASN A 254 -1.72 12.63 7.70
CA ASN A 254 -2.59 11.76 6.92
C ASN A 254 -3.93 11.51 7.64
N THR A 255 -4.70 12.58 7.91
CA THR A 255 -6.01 12.43 8.53
C THR A 255 -6.94 11.63 7.62
N PRO A 256 -7.53 10.52 8.09
CA PRO A 256 -8.37 9.69 7.22
C PRO A 256 -9.65 10.44 6.82
N VAL A 257 -10.06 10.29 5.57
CA VAL A 257 -11.30 10.82 5.03
C VAL A 257 -12.41 9.79 5.23
N VAL A 258 -13.60 10.26 5.59
CA VAL A 258 -14.79 9.41 5.72
C VAL A 258 -15.78 9.70 4.62
N TYR A 259 -16.19 8.62 3.98
CA TYR A 259 -17.26 8.56 3.02
C TYR A 259 -18.47 7.92 3.69
N ALA A 260 -19.52 8.72 3.87
CA ALA A 260 -20.76 8.34 4.53
C ALA A 260 -21.91 9.17 3.95
N TYR A 261 -23.12 8.63 4.02
CA TYR A 261 -24.35 9.36 3.73
C TYR A 261 -25.23 9.55 4.98
N ASP A 262 -24.82 8.95 6.11
CA ASP A 262 -25.52 8.91 7.39
C ASP A 262 -24.85 9.81 8.45
N GLU A 263 -25.05 11.13 8.35
CA GLU A 263 -24.41 12.11 9.25
C GLU A 263 -24.90 12.02 10.70
N LEU A 264 -26.17 11.68 10.89
CA LEU A 264 -26.83 11.45 12.18
C LEU A 264 -26.71 10.00 12.64
N GLY A 265 -26.10 9.13 11.82
CA GLY A 265 -25.90 7.72 12.13
C GLY A 265 -27.22 6.94 12.22
N TRP A 266 -27.26 6.01 13.18
CA TRP A 266 -28.38 5.07 13.35
C TRP A 266 -29.57 5.74 14.06
N VAL A 267 -30.64 6.00 13.30
CA VAL A 267 -31.89 6.58 13.80
C VAL A 267 -33.01 5.54 13.88
N ASP A 268 -33.16 4.71 12.85
CA ASP A 268 -34.21 3.68 12.80
C ASP A 268 -33.70 2.40 12.10
N ASN A 269 -34.57 1.39 12.01
CA ASN A 269 -34.29 0.08 11.44
C ASN A 269 -35.24 -0.22 10.27
N TYR A 270 -34.69 -0.72 9.16
CA TYR A 270 -35.47 -1.22 8.04
C TYR A 270 -35.41 -2.75 7.94
N GLY A 271 -36.52 -3.33 7.47
CA GLY A 271 -36.66 -4.77 7.32
C GLY A 271 -37.62 -5.19 6.22
N PHE A 272 -37.43 -6.41 5.73
CA PHE A 272 -38.29 -7.04 4.73
C PHE A 272 -39.21 -8.11 5.35
N GLY A 273 -39.34 -8.13 6.69
CA GLY A 273 -40.03 -9.21 7.40
C GLY A 273 -39.21 -10.50 7.47
N THR A 274 -37.91 -10.41 7.19
CA THR A 274 -36.93 -11.51 7.20
C THR A 274 -35.76 -11.15 8.09
N THR A 275 -35.08 -12.16 8.63
CA THR A 275 -33.88 -11.97 9.46
C THR A 275 -32.63 -11.60 8.68
N THR A 276 -32.73 -11.55 7.35
CA THR A 276 -31.66 -11.14 6.45
C THR A 276 -32.13 -9.96 5.61
N GLY A 277 -31.23 -8.99 5.41
CA GLY A 277 -31.44 -7.84 4.54
C GLY A 277 -30.11 -7.29 4.04
N TYR A 278 -30.14 -6.60 2.91
CA TYR A 278 -28.95 -6.04 2.28
C TYR A 278 -29.11 -4.55 2.09
N ALA A 279 -28.02 -3.80 2.27
CA ALA A 279 -27.92 -2.41 1.89
C ALA A 279 -26.64 -2.18 1.09
N ALA A 280 -26.66 -1.19 0.22
CA ALA A 280 -25.51 -0.80 -0.58
C ALA A 280 -25.41 0.72 -0.68
N ALA A 281 -24.19 1.23 -0.64
CA ALA A 281 -23.87 2.63 -0.85
C ALA A 281 -22.77 2.76 -1.92
N LYS A 282 -22.92 3.75 -2.81
CA LYS A 282 -21.93 4.12 -3.83
C LYS A 282 -21.16 5.35 -3.37
N PHE A 283 -19.87 5.21 -3.13
CA PHE A 283 -18.97 6.31 -2.81
C PHE A 283 -18.12 6.69 -4.01
N THR A 284 -17.94 7.99 -4.23
CA THR A 284 -17.00 8.50 -5.24
C THR A 284 -15.75 8.98 -4.53
N ILE A 285 -14.65 8.22 -4.66
CA ILE A 285 -13.38 8.60 -4.04
C ILE A 285 -12.71 9.64 -4.93
N THR A 286 -12.47 10.82 -4.36
CA THR A 286 -11.74 11.91 -5.00
C THR A 286 -10.31 11.95 -4.49
N PRO A 287 -9.35 12.53 -5.23
CA PRO A 287 -8.05 12.82 -4.66
C PRO A 287 -8.14 13.65 -3.37
N PHE A 288 -7.15 13.52 -2.50
CA PHE A 288 -7.03 14.29 -1.27
C PHE A 288 -7.03 15.80 -1.59
N ALA A 289 -7.90 16.54 -0.92
CA ALA A 289 -8.10 17.95 -1.20
C ALA A 289 -6.80 18.76 -1.02
N GLY A 290 -6.53 19.68 -1.95
CA GLY A 290 -5.36 20.57 -1.89
C GLY A 290 -4.05 20.00 -2.46
N ILE A 291 -3.85 18.68 -2.45
CA ILE A 291 -2.61 18.04 -2.93
C ILE A 291 -2.82 17.08 -4.10
N GLY A 292 -4.05 16.67 -4.39
CA GLY A 292 -4.37 15.86 -5.58
C GLY A 292 -3.87 14.42 -5.53
N LEU A 293 -3.44 13.95 -4.36
CA LEU A 293 -2.96 12.58 -4.17
C LEU A 293 -4.11 11.59 -4.10
N PRO A 294 -3.96 10.39 -4.66
CA PRO A 294 -4.99 9.37 -4.58
C PRO A 294 -5.16 8.84 -3.14
N GLN A 295 -6.31 8.22 -2.89
CA GLN A 295 -6.62 7.65 -1.58
C GLN A 295 -6.68 6.13 -1.64
N LYS A 296 -6.38 5.51 -0.50
CA LYS A 296 -6.46 4.09 -0.24
C LYS A 296 -7.60 3.82 0.74
N ILE A 297 -8.42 2.81 0.48
CA ILE A 297 -9.44 2.38 1.44
C ILE A 297 -8.78 1.54 2.53
N MET A 298 -9.01 1.95 3.77
CA MET A 298 -8.42 1.31 4.95
C MET A 298 -9.45 0.46 5.67
N ARG A 299 -10.70 0.92 5.74
CA ARG A 299 -11.75 0.27 6.53
C ARG A 299 -13.14 0.50 5.97
N VAL A 300 -14.05 -0.32 6.47
CA VAL A 300 -15.50 -0.11 6.39
C VAL A 300 -16.10 -0.20 7.78
N GLY A 301 -17.22 0.50 7.99
CA GLY A 301 -17.97 0.43 9.23
C GLY A 301 -19.47 0.36 8.99
N ALA A 302 -20.16 -0.32 9.90
CA ALA A 302 -21.61 -0.51 9.86
C ALA A 302 -22.16 -0.74 11.27
N TYR A 303 -23.46 -0.52 11.44
CA TYR A 303 -24.14 -0.71 12.71
C TYR A 303 -24.74 -2.11 12.84
N ALA A 304 -24.53 -2.74 13.99
CA ALA A 304 -25.33 -3.88 14.41
C ALA A 304 -26.48 -3.37 15.29
N VAL A 305 -27.71 -3.52 14.80
CA VAL A 305 -28.93 -2.96 15.46
C VAL A 305 -29.43 -3.77 16.67
N ASP A 306 -28.85 -4.95 16.91
CA ASP A 306 -29.17 -5.81 18.04
C ASP A 306 -27.99 -6.74 18.33
N THR A 307 -28.07 -7.48 19.42
CA THR A 307 -27.23 -8.64 19.72
C THR A 307 -27.37 -9.70 18.63
N SER A 308 -26.27 -10.38 18.29
CA SER A 308 -26.28 -11.54 17.38
C SER A 308 -26.53 -11.21 15.91
N ILE A 309 -26.01 -10.07 15.44
CA ILE A 309 -26.00 -9.68 14.02
C ILE A 309 -24.61 -9.94 13.42
N THR A 310 -24.60 -10.63 12.28
CA THR A 310 -23.43 -10.74 11.41
C THR A 310 -23.61 -9.83 10.20
N ILE A 311 -22.58 -9.06 9.86
CA ILE A 311 -22.57 -8.14 8.74
C ILE A 311 -21.46 -8.57 7.78
N ASN A 312 -21.80 -9.12 6.61
CA ASN A 312 -20.82 -9.38 5.56
C ASN A 312 -20.75 -8.17 4.64
N ILE A 313 -19.60 -7.51 4.60
CA ILE A 313 -19.35 -6.30 3.81
C ILE A 313 -18.46 -6.66 2.62
N LYS A 314 -18.91 -6.33 1.42
CA LYS A 314 -18.20 -6.54 0.15
C LYS A 314 -18.02 -5.22 -0.59
N LEU A 315 -16.85 -5.02 -1.18
CA LEU A 315 -16.51 -3.83 -1.95
C LEU A 315 -16.42 -4.18 -3.44
N TYR A 316 -17.05 -3.39 -4.30
CA TYR A 316 -17.08 -3.62 -5.76
C TYR A 316 -16.74 -2.35 -6.55
N ARG A 317 -16.19 -2.50 -7.76
CA ARG A 317 -15.95 -1.36 -8.67
C ARG A 317 -17.13 -1.01 -9.56
N SER A 318 -18.11 -1.89 -9.70
CA SER A 318 -19.16 -1.72 -10.72
C SER A 318 -20.52 -2.23 -10.28
N PHE A 319 -21.55 -1.48 -10.67
CA PHE A 319 -22.95 -1.84 -10.53
C PHE A 319 -23.71 -1.41 -11.79
N ASN A 320 -24.38 -2.34 -12.45
CA ASN A 320 -25.14 -2.05 -13.68
C ASN A 320 -26.63 -1.75 -13.43
N GLY A 321 -27.03 -1.56 -12.16
CA GLY A 321 -28.43 -1.41 -11.73
C GLY A 321 -29.10 -2.73 -11.31
N THR A 322 -28.47 -3.88 -11.54
CA THR A 322 -29.00 -5.20 -11.13
C THR A 322 -27.97 -6.05 -10.40
N SER A 323 -26.70 -6.04 -10.84
CA SER A 323 -25.64 -6.88 -10.29
C SER A 323 -24.36 -6.08 -10.02
N PHE A 324 -23.74 -6.35 -8.88
CA PHE A 324 -22.39 -5.90 -8.56
C PHE A 324 -21.34 -6.82 -9.19
N SER A 325 -20.22 -6.25 -9.64
CA SER A 325 -19.12 -6.99 -10.25
C SER A 325 -17.78 -6.34 -9.92
N ASP A 326 -16.70 -7.07 -10.16
CA ASP A 326 -15.32 -6.63 -9.87
C ASP A 326 -15.11 -6.42 -8.36
N LEU A 327 -15.11 -7.54 -7.63
CA LEU A 327 -14.95 -7.60 -6.17
C LEU A 327 -13.52 -7.19 -5.78
N ILE A 328 -13.42 -6.24 -4.87
CA ILE A 328 -12.18 -5.65 -4.37
C ILE A 328 -11.72 -6.35 -3.08
N ASP A 329 -12.59 -6.41 -2.08
CA ASP A 329 -12.35 -7.05 -0.79
C ASP A 329 -13.67 -7.49 -0.14
N GLU A 330 -13.58 -8.37 0.85
CA GLU A 330 -14.69 -8.86 1.66
C GLU A 330 -14.28 -8.96 3.14
N LYS A 331 -15.16 -8.50 4.03
CA LYS A 331 -15.00 -8.62 5.47
C LYS A 331 -16.29 -9.04 6.14
N THR A 332 -16.15 -9.75 7.25
CA THR A 332 -17.26 -10.07 8.13
C THR A 332 -17.05 -9.35 9.45
N ILE A 333 -18.03 -8.57 9.85
CA ILE A 333 -18.18 -8.04 11.20
C ILE A 333 -19.17 -8.95 11.92
N SER A 334 -18.79 -9.47 13.08
CA SER A 334 -19.69 -10.26 13.92
C SER A 334 -19.95 -9.51 15.23
N SER A 335 -21.15 -8.94 15.37
CA SER A 335 -21.67 -8.50 16.66
C SER A 335 -22.18 -9.73 17.42
N THR A 336 -21.29 -10.37 18.17
CA THR A 336 -21.66 -11.56 18.95
C THR A 336 -22.30 -11.22 20.29
N GLN A 337 -22.30 -9.95 20.73
CA GLN A 337 -22.69 -9.61 22.11
C GLN A 337 -23.53 -8.35 22.26
N TYR A 338 -23.27 -7.27 21.52
CA TYR A 338 -23.89 -5.95 21.80
C TYR A 338 -24.28 -5.22 20.50
N ALA A 339 -25.35 -4.44 20.54
CA ALA A 339 -25.63 -3.50 19.45
C ALA A 339 -24.55 -2.41 19.42
N GLY A 340 -24.45 -1.66 18.32
CA GLY A 340 -23.55 -0.52 18.20
C GLY A 340 -22.87 -0.41 16.85
N PHE A 341 -21.87 0.45 16.75
CA PHE A 341 -21.12 0.68 15.52
C PHE A 341 -19.78 -0.04 15.55
N TYR A 342 -19.48 -0.76 14.46
CA TYR A 342 -18.34 -1.64 14.32
C TYR A 342 -17.52 -1.25 13.10
N THR A 343 -16.21 -1.50 13.14
CA THR A 343 -15.32 -1.32 12.00
C THR A 343 -14.60 -2.61 11.63
N ALA A 344 -14.17 -2.70 10.37
CA ALA A 344 -13.31 -3.77 9.89
C ALA A 344 -12.18 -3.22 9.01
N ASP A 345 -10.94 -3.60 9.36
CA ASP A 345 -9.73 -3.29 8.59
C ASP A 345 -9.68 -4.09 7.28
N LEU A 346 -9.47 -3.39 6.17
CA LEU A 346 -9.27 -3.92 4.84
C LEU A 346 -7.78 -4.13 4.56
N ASN A 347 -7.44 -5.18 3.80
CA ASN A 347 -6.05 -5.53 3.49
C ASN A 347 -5.68 -5.21 2.05
N LEU A 348 -6.09 -4.04 1.58
CA LEU A 348 -5.79 -3.59 0.23
C LEU A 348 -4.32 -3.17 0.12
N LYS A 349 -3.57 -3.78 -0.79
CA LYS A 349 -2.13 -3.51 -0.94
C LYS A 349 -1.81 -2.34 -1.88
N THR A 350 -2.66 -2.09 -2.88
CA THR A 350 -2.30 -1.21 -4.01
C THR A 350 -3.48 -0.41 -4.57
N ASP A 351 -4.61 -0.38 -3.85
CA ASP A 351 -5.83 0.22 -4.39
C ASP A 351 -5.86 1.73 -4.16
N THR A 352 -5.06 2.38 -5.00
CA THR A 352 -5.07 3.78 -5.35
C THR A 352 -6.35 4.04 -6.15
N ILE A 353 -7.45 4.36 -5.48
CA ILE A 353 -8.77 4.42 -6.12
C ILE A 353 -9.11 5.87 -6.48
N LEU A 354 -9.27 6.10 -7.79
CA LEU A 354 -9.82 7.32 -8.36
C LEU A 354 -11.14 6.99 -9.09
N SER A 355 -12.05 6.31 -8.40
CA SER A 355 -13.27 5.82 -9.01
C SER A 355 -14.43 5.70 -8.03
N GLU A 356 -15.59 5.35 -8.59
CA GLU A 356 -16.73 4.88 -7.82
C GLU A 356 -16.40 3.53 -7.15
N ILE A 357 -16.87 3.38 -5.91
CA ILE A 357 -16.80 2.16 -5.12
C ILE A 357 -18.17 1.89 -4.54
N TYR A 358 -18.58 0.63 -4.60
CA TYR A 358 -19.85 0.17 -4.07
C TYR A 358 -19.58 -0.70 -2.85
N VAL A 359 -20.06 -0.26 -1.69
CA VAL A 359 -19.98 -1.02 -0.44
C VAL A 359 -21.33 -1.68 -0.22
N VAL A 360 -21.33 -3.01 -0.15
CA VAL A 360 -22.53 -3.84 0.01
C VAL A 360 -22.46 -4.55 1.34
N ALA A 361 -23.42 -4.29 2.22
CA ALA A 361 -23.55 -4.93 3.53
C ALA A 361 -24.74 -5.90 3.53
N GLU A 362 -24.47 -7.17 3.81
CA GLU A 362 -25.45 -8.21 4.12
C GLU A 362 -25.58 -8.33 5.64
N TYR A 363 -26.75 -7.99 6.17
CA TYR A 363 -27.08 -8.10 7.58
C TYR A 363 -27.83 -9.40 7.83
N ILE A 364 -27.34 -10.20 8.77
CA ILE A 364 -27.90 -11.48 9.17
C ILE A 364 -28.17 -11.46 10.68
N SER A 365 -29.43 -11.40 11.06
CA SER A 365 -29.88 -11.48 12.44
C SER A 365 -30.14 -12.94 12.84
N SER A 366 -29.27 -13.48 13.71
CA SER A 366 -29.50 -14.81 14.29
C SER A 366 -30.44 -14.79 15.50
N GLY A 367 -30.69 -13.61 16.08
CA GLY A 367 -31.62 -13.38 17.18
C GLY A 367 -33.09 -13.26 16.77
N GLY A 368 -33.41 -13.26 15.47
CA GLY A 368 -34.78 -13.19 14.97
C GLY A 368 -35.31 -11.77 14.70
N ASN A 369 -34.45 -10.75 14.77
CA ASN A 369 -34.80 -9.38 14.35
C ASN A 369 -35.08 -9.33 12.84
N ASN A 370 -36.31 -8.94 12.47
CA ASN A 370 -36.76 -8.85 11.07
C ASN A 370 -36.46 -7.51 10.39
N ASN A 371 -35.87 -6.56 11.13
CA ASN A 371 -35.45 -5.24 10.68
C ASN A 371 -33.94 -5.06 10.92
N PRO A 372 -33.07 -5.81 10.20
CA PRO A 372 -31.65 -5.85 10.53
C PRO A 372 -30.83 -4.69 9.92
N ILE A 373 -31.43 -3.84 9.07
CA ILE A 373 -30.71 -2.79 8.35
C ILE A 373 -30.81 -1.47 9.13
N PRO A 374 -29.70 -0.90 9.64
CA PRO A 374 -29.69 0.43 10.25
C PRO A 374 -29.88 1.52 9.19
N ILE A 375 -30.75 2.48 9.46
CA ILE A 375 -31.05 3.60 8.56
C ILE A 375 -31.01 4.95 9.29
N GLU A 376 -30.61 5.97 8.54
CA GLU A 376 -30.77 7.38 8.86
C GLU A 376 -32.02 7.90 8.15
N ILE A 377 -32.98 8.39 8.93
CA ILE A 377 -34.25 8.92 8.44
C ILE A 377 -34.60 10.22 9.16
N SER A 378 -35.32 11.12 8.48
CA SER A 378 -35.81 12.33 9.13
C SER A 378 -36.90 11.99 10.14
N GLU A 379 -36.64 12.28 11.42
CA GLU A 379 -37.61 12.25 12.50
C GLU A 379 -37.89 13.67 13.00
N THR A 380 -39.17 14.03 13.10
CA THR A 380 -39.61 15.37 13.50
C THR A 380 -39.19 15.67 14.94
N GLY A 381 -38.42 16.74 15.11
CA GLY A 381 -37.98 17.22 16.43
C GLY A 381 -36.71 16.55 16.96
N HIS A 382 -36.14 15.60 16.23
CA HIS A 382 -34.90 14.91 16.60
C HIS A 382 -33.80 15.10 15.54
N THR A 383 -34.13 14.88 14.27
CA THR A 383 -33.19 15.13 13.16
C THR A 383 -33.29 16.56 12.65
N SER A 384 -32.16 17.14 12.20
CA SER A 384 -32.15 18.53 11.73
C SER A 384 -33.12 18.77 10.58
N ASN A 385 -33.72 19.96 10.50
CA ASN A 385 -34.56 20.37 9.35
C ASN A 385 -33.76 20.45 8.02
N ASN A 386 -32.45 20.17 8.06
CA ASN A 386 -31.54 20.22 6.94
C ASN A 386 -31.08 18.82 6.47
N PHE A 387 -31.51 17.73 7.13
CA PHE A 387 -31.25 16.39 6.62
C PHE A 387 -31.97 16.17 5.29
N THR A 388 -31.19 15.95 4.23
CA THR A 388 -31.70 15.57 2.92
C THR A 388 -31.02 14.26 2.54
N PRO A 389 -31.76 13.13 2.49
CA PRO A 389 -31.16 11.88 2.09
C PRO A 389 -30.45 11.98 0.74
N SER A 390 -29.44 11.17 0.56
CA SER A 390 -28.66 11.08 -0.66
C SER A 390 -29.55 10.73 -1.86
N ASN A 391 -29.14 11.09 -3.08
CA ASN A 391 -29.91 10.82 -4.29
C ASN A 391 -29.04 10.08 -5.31
N GLY A 392 -29.46 8.87 -5.71
CA GLY A 392 -28.76 8.09 -6.74
C GLY A 392 -27.58 7.27 -6.21
N THR A 393 -27.46 7.11 -4.90
CA THR A 393 -26.25 6.62 -4.22
C THR A 393 -26.48 5.42 -3.32
N CYS A 394 -27.72 5.11 -2.94
CA CYS A 394 -28.04 4.07 -1.97
C CYS A 394 -29.11 3.09 -2.48
N TRP A 395 -29.00 1.83 -2.08
CA TRP A 395 -29.95 0.76 -2.41
C TRP A 395 -30.16 -0.20 -1.26
N ILE A 396 -31.31 -0.87 -1.24
CA ILE A 396 -31.65 -1.98 -0.34
C ILE A 396 -32.08 -3.21 -1.14
N SER A 397 -31.94 -4.39 -0.55
CA SER A 397 -32.43 -5.64 -1.12
C SER A 397 -32.83 -6.65 -0.04
N ALA A 398 -33.86 -7.44 -0.31
CA ALA A 398 -34.26 -8.56 0.55
C ALA A 398 -33.43 -9.83 0.29
N ASN A 399 -32.79 -9.95 -0.88
CA ASN A 399 -32.22 -11.21 -1.38
C ASN A 399 -30.83 -11.05 -2.04
N GLY A 400 -30.25 -9.85 -2.01
CA GLY A 400 -28.96 -9.53 -2.61
C GLY A 400 -28.93 -9.55 -4.14
N SER A 401 -30.07 -9.77 -4.79
CA SER A 401 -30.19 -9.95 -6.26
C SER A 401 -31.14 -8.93 -6.91
N THR A 402 -32.13 -8.44 -6.17
CA THR A 402 -33.08 -7.42 -6.65
C THR A 402 -32.93 -6.18 -5.78
N TRP A 403 -32.44 -5.10 -6.37
CA TRP A 403 -32.06 -3.88 -5.66
C TRP A 403 -33.08 -2.77 -5.88
N THR A 404 -33.51 -2.14 -4.79
CA THR A 404 -34.40 -0.98 -4.80
C THR A 404 -33.60 0.24 -4.37
N GLN A 405 -33.64 1.30 -5.17
CA GLN A 405 -33.00 2.55 -4.83
C GLN A 405 -33.73 3.23 -3.67
N VAL A 406 -32.97 3.80 -2.73
CA VAL A 406 -33.47 4.60 -1.60
C VAL A 406 -32.86 5.99 -1.63
N GLY A 407 -33.38 6.87 -0.79
CA GLY A 407 -32.93 8.26 -0.66
C GLY A 407 -33.91 9.26 -1.28
N ASN A 408 -33.45 10.50 -1.46
CA ASN A 408 -34.30 11.62 -1.87
C ASN A 408 -34.85 11.40 -3.29
N GLY A 409 -36.15 11.67 -3.48
CA GLY A 409 -36.86 11.45 -4.73
C GLY A 409 -37.32 10.00 -4.97
N THR A 410 -37.12 9.09 -4.01
CA THR A 410 -37.62 7.71 -4.05
C THR A 410 -38.84 7.50 -3.14
N SER A 411 -39.44 6.31 -3.16
CA SER A 411 -40.49 5.93 -2.20
C SER A 411 -39.97 5.63 -0.79
N PHE A 412 -38.65 5.49 -0.63
CA PHE A 412 -37.98 5.14 0.62
C PHE A 412 -36.96 6.24 0.95
N VAL A 413 -37.36 7.21 1.77
CA VAL A 413 -36.63 8.46 1.99
C VAL A 413 -35.74 8.33 3.23
N PHE A 414 -34.67 7.54 3.10
CA PHE A 414 -33.65 7.30 4.12
C PHE A 414 -32.33 6.87 3.47
N ASP A 415 -31.23 6.94 4.23
CA ASP A 415 -29.93 6.38 3.86
C ASP A 415 -29.54 5.20 4.76
N PRO A 416 -29.02 4.09 4.22
CA PRO A 416 -28.47 3.02 5.03
C PRO A 416 -27.17 3.48 5.71
N CYS A 417 -26.97 3.07 6.96
CA CYS A 417 -25.80 3.48 7.74
C CYS A 417 -24.56 2.63 7.40
N ILE A 418 -23.84 3.02 6.35
CA ILE A 418 -22.61 2.38 5.88
C ILE A 418 -21.54 3.45 5.73
N LYS A 419 -20.35 3.20 6.28
CA LYS A 419 -19.22 4.12 6.20
C LYS A 419 -17.99 3.46 5.61
N MET A 420 -17.20 4.25 4.89
CA MET A 420 -15.92 3.85 4.32
C MET A 420 -14.85 4.87 4.72
N TYR A 421 -13.71 4.37 5.18
CA TYR A 421 -12.60 5.18 5.68
C TYR A 421 -11.42 5.02 4.73
N THR A 422 -10.88 6.14 4.29
CA THR A 422 -9.74 6.19 3.38
C THR A 422 -8.62 7.03 3.96
N GLU A 423 -7.41 6.75 3.54
CA GLU A 423 -6.22 7.53 3.87
C GLU A 423 -5.50 7.91 2.59
N MET A 424 -4.61 8.90 2.65
CA MET A 424 -3.72 9.23 1.56
C MET A 424 -2.91 7.98 1.18
N SER A 425 -2.92 7.63 -0.10
CA SER A 425 -2.11 6.54 -0.63
C SER A 425 -0.69 7.07 -0.85
N VAL A 426 0.22 6.69 0.04
CA VAL A 426 1.66 6.92 -0.12
C VAL A 426 2.32 5.60 -0.52
N TYR A 427 3.23 5.64 -1.49
CA TYR A 427 3.96 4.44 -1.91
C TYR A 427 5.31 4.81 -2.51
N ALA A 428 6.28 3.93 -2.28
CA ALA A 428 7.63 4.04 -2.81
C ALA A 428 7.63 3.68 -4.31
N ASP A 429 8.37 4.42 -5.13
CA ASP A 429 8.61 4.07 -6.53
C ASP A 429 10.00 4.53 -6.99
N ILE A 430 10.58 3.79 -7.94
CA ILE A 430 11.92 4.03 -8.46
C ILE A 430 11.82 4.29 -9.96
N SER A 431 12.37 5.42 -10.39
CA SER A 431 12.68 5.66 -11.80
C SER A 431 14.18 5.58 -12.03
N ALA A 432 14.57 5.02 -13.18
CA ALA A 432 15.94 5.03 -13.67
C ALA A 432 15.96 5.71 -15.05
N ASP A 433 17.01 6.49 -15.33
CA ASP A 433 17.21 7.10 -16.65
C ASP A 433 17.62 6.08 -17.73
N VAL A 434 18.02 4.88 -17.30
CA VAL A 434 18.16 3.68 -18.12
C VAL A 434 16.96 2.76 -17.90
N GLY A 435 16.63 1.93 -18.89
CA GLY A 435 15.62 0.89 -18.71
C GLY A 435 16.09 -0.24 -17.79
N ASN A 436 15.50 -1.42 -17.93
CA ASN A 436 15.88 -2.62 -17.16
C ASN A 436 17.19 -3.29 -17.63
N GLN A 437 17.96 -2.63 -18.50
CA GLN A 437 19.17 -3.17 -19.13
C GLN A 437 20.18 -2.06 -19.41
N ALA A 438 21.46 -2.33 -19.13
CA ALA A 438 22.56 -1.41 -19.40
C ALA A 438 23.91 -2.16 -19.55
N CYS A 439 24.95 -1.44 -19.97
CA CYS A 439 26.31 -1.97 -20.10
C CYS A 439 27.16 -1.65 -18.87
N VAL A 440 28.19 -2.45 -18.62
CA VAL A 440 29.19 -2.16 -17.58
C VAL A 440 29.81 -0.78 -17.81
N GLY A 441 29.96 0.00 -16.74
CA GLY A 441 30.50 1.36 -16.77
C GLY A 441 29.46 2.45 -17.01
N THR A 442 28.20 2.10 -17.29
CA THR A 442 27.12 3.09 -17.39
C THR A 442 26.86 3.74 -16.02
N MET A 443 26.84 5.08 -16.00
CA MET A 443 26.34 5.87 -14.88
C MET A 443 24.82 5.96 -14.99
N VAL A 444 24.11 5.49 -13.97
CA VAL A 444 22.66 5.52 -13.88
C VAL A 444 22.22 6.56 -12.86
N ASN A 445 21.22 7.35 -13.21
CA ASN A 445 20.55 8.26 -12.30
C ASN A 445 19.24 7.63 -11.83
N LEU A 446 19.22 7.21 -10.58
CA LEU A 446 18.03 6.71 -9.90
C LEU A 446 17.32 7.90 -9.25
N THR A 447 16.03 8.02 -9.53
CA THR A 447 15.17 9.08 -9.00
C THR A 447 14.09 8.47 -8.16
N ASP A 448 13.85 9.08 -7.01
CA ASP A 448 12.70 8.81 -6.16
C ASP A 448 11.44 9.25 -6.92
N ALA A 449 10.65 8.28 -7.39
CA ALA A 449 9.41 8.51 -8.12
C ALA A 449 8.18 8.31 -7.24
N SER A 450 8.40 8.21 -5.93
CA SER A 450 7.39 7.85 -4.93
C SER A 450 6.28 8.90 -4.85
N ILE A 451 5.12 8.45 -4.37
CA ILE A 451 3.97 9.33 -4.10
C ILE A 451 3.86 9.55 -2.60
N GLY A 452 3.81 10.83 -2.20
CA GLY A 452 3.79 11.26 -0.81
C GLY A 452 5.05 12.05 -0.46
N THR A 453 5.17 12.45 0.80
CA THR A 453 6.42 13.01 1.33
C THR A 453 6.83 12.14 2.51
N ALA A 454 7.85 11.31 2.30
CA ALA A 454 8.39 10.46 3.36
C ALA A 454 9.11 11.31 4.42
N ASP A 455 9.00 10.89 5.68
CA ASP A 455 9.77 11.47 6.79
C ASP A 455 11.27 11.17 6.64
N SER A 456 11.58 10.00 6.08
CA SER A 456 12.92 9.58 5.72
C SER A 456 12.90 8.49 4.65
N SER A 457 14.02 8.32 3.95
CA SER A 457 14.16 7.28 2.92
C SER A 457 15.54 6.64 2.93
N VAL A 458 15.62 5.40 2.44
CA VAL A 458 16.88 4.68 2.24
C VAL A 458 16.90 3.95 0.90
N TRP A 459 17.90 4.25 0.09
CA TRP A 459 18.25 3.47 -1.09
C TRP A 459 19.15 2.31 -0.67
N ILE A 460 18.89 1.12 -1.19
CA ILE A 460 19.76 -0.06 -1.01
C ILE A 460 20.17 -0.53 -2.40
N ILE A 461 21.47 -0.47 -2.71
CA ILE A 461 22.00 -0.99 -3.98
C ILE A 461 22.96 -2.13 -3.66
N ASP A 462 22.64 -3.33 -4.16
CA ASP A 462 23.38 -4.57 -3.91
C ASP A 462 23.71 -4.80 -2.42
N GLY A 463 22.74 -4.47 -1.57
CA GLY A 463 22.82 -4.60 -0.11
C GLY A 463 23.50 -3.45 0.62
N VAL A 464 23.94 -2.40 -0.07
CA VAL A 464 24.58 -1.21 0.54
C VAL A 464 23.54 -0.09 0.72
N PRO A 465 23.30 0.40 1.96
CA PRO A 465 22.31 1.43 2.23
C PRO A 465 22.85 2.87 2.07
N TYR A 466 22.01 3.78 1.57
CA TYR A 466 22.27 5.21 1.39
C TYR A 466 21.05 6.02 1.86
N TRP A 467 21.23 6.91 2.83
CA TRP A 467 20.14 7.56 3.56
C TRP A 467 19.81 8.94 3.04
N ASN A 468 18.50 9.26 2.95
CA ASN A 468 17.96 10.60 2.69
C ASN A 468 18.49 11.25 1.40
N MET A 469 18.54 10.47 0.31
CA MET A 469 19.00 10.92 -1.00
C MET A 469 17.80 10.97 -1.96
N PRO A 470 17.36 12.15 -2.44
CA PRO A 470 16.23 12.22 -3.38
C PRO A 470 16.61 11.77 -4.81
N VAL A 471 17.90 11.82 -5.14
CA VAL A 471 18.47 11.33 -6.40
C VAL A 471 19.77 10.61 -6.07
N MET A 472 20.01 9.48 -6.74
CA MET A 472 21.18 8.65 -6.54
C MET A 472 21.86 8.32 -7.87
N ASN A 473 23.11 8.76 -8.02
CA ASN A 473 23.94 8.41 -9.17
C ASN A 473 24.75 7.15 -8.83
N HIS A 474 24.64 6.11 -9.63
CA HIS A 474 25.32 4.84 -9.39
C HIS A 474 26.01 4.31 -10.65
N MET A 475 27.27 3.89 -10.52
CA MET A 475 28.04 3.30 -11.62
C MET A 475 27.85 1.78 -11.63
N LEU A 476 27.37 1.23 -12.75
CA LEU A 476 27.20 -0.21 -12.91
C LEU A 476 28.56 -0.89 -13.17
N ALA A 477 29.24 -1.30 -12.09
CA ALA A 477 30.64 -1.72 -12.15
C ALA A 477 30.86 -3.18 -12.58
N THR A 478 29.86 -4.06 -12.41
CA THR A 478 29.99 -5.50 -12.66
C THR A 478 28.82 -6.06 -13.45
N PRO A 479 29.03 -7.07 -14.31
CA PRO A 479 27.96 -7.77 -15.01
C PRO A 479 27.02 -8.52 -14.05
N GLY A 480 25.78 -8.72 -14.48
CA GLY A 480 24.75 -9.42 -13.72
C GLY A 480 23.60 -8.51 -13.28
N ASN A 481 22.82 -8.96 -12.30
CA ASN A 481 21.72 -8.15 -11.77
C ASN A 481 22.24 -7.19 -10.70
N THR A 482 22.11 -5.90 -10.94
CA THR A 482 22.15 -4.88 -9.89
C THR A 482 20.75 -4.75 -9.30
N ASN A 483 20.61 -5.08 -8.00
CA ASN A 483 19.34 -5.00 -7.30
C ASN A 483 19.27 -3.69 -6.52
N ILE A 484 18.21 -2.93 -6.78
CA ILE A 484 17.98 -1.62 -6.19
C ILE A 484 16.68 -1.70 -5.39
N GLN A 485 16.71 -1.17 -4.17
CA GLN A 485 15.52 -0.97 -3.35
C GLN A 485 15.47 0.48 -2.89
N LEU A 486 14.27 1.02 -2.78
CA LEU A 486 13.99 2.29 -2.12
C LEU A 486 12.98 1.98 -1.03
N ILE A 487 13.34 2.23 0.21
CA ILE A 487 12.46 2.10 1.36
C ILE A 487 12.11 3.50 1.82
N GLU A 488 10.81 3.79 1.90
CA GLU A 488 10.29 5.07 2.37
C GLU A 488 9.54 4.89 3.68
N TYR A 489 9.78 5.80 4.62
CA TYR A 489 9.14 5.83 5.93
C TYR A 489 8.15 7.00 5.99
N PHE A 490 6.87 6.70 6.17
CA PHE A 490 5.77 7.66 6.27
C PHE A 490 5.10 7.54 7.64
N GLY A 491 5.70 8.10 8.68
CA GLY A 491 5.24 7.97 10.05
C GLY A 491 5.34 6.52 10.54
N ASP A 492 4.19 5.89 10.73
CA ASP A 492 4.05 4.48 11.12
C ASP A 492 3.93 3.51 9.93
N HIS A 493 3.86 4.04 8.70
CA HIS A 493 3.86 3.26 7.48
C HIS A 493 5.28 3.19 6.88
N THR A 494 5.58 2.06 6.24
CA THR A 494 6.82 1.87 5.48
C THR A 494 6.46 1.17 4.19
N ASP A 495 6.92 1.71 3.08
CA ASP A 495 6.78 1.07 1.77
C ASP A 495 8.13 0.82 1.11
N THR A 496 8.18 -0.12 0.18
CA THR A 496 9.43 -0.53 -0.47
C THR A 496 9.24 -0.79 -1.95
N ALA A 497 9.91 0.01 -2.77
CA ALA A 497 10.06 -0.22 -4.19
C ALA A 497 11.28 -1.09 -4.46
N ASN A 498 11.17 -1.94 -5.48
CA ASN A 498 12.27 -2.78 -5.95
C ASN A 498 12.45 -2.55 -7.45
N TYR A 499 13.69 -2.36 -7.88
CA TYR A 499 14.07 -2.22 -9.28
C TYR A 499 15.31 -3.07 -9.56
N ALA A 500 15.41 -3.61 -10.77
CA ALA A 500 16.55 -4.42 -11.17
C ALA A 500 17.04 -4.00 -12.55
N ILE A 501 18.35 -3.82 -12.68
CA ILE A 501 19.01 -3.55 -13.95
C ILE A 501 19.88 -4.76 -14.28
N MET A 502 19.65 -5.37 -15.44
CA MET A 502 20.52 -6.40 -15.97
C MET A 502 21.71 -5.75 -16.69
N VAL A 503 22.91 -5.96 -16.16
CA VAL A 503 24.16 -5.36 -16.64
C VAL A 503 24.91 -6.37 -17.50
N TYR A 504 25.24 -5.97 -18.73
CA TYR A 504 25.97 -6.79 -19.69
C TYR A 504 27.40 -6.27 -19.92
N ASP A 505 28.34 -7.19 -20.13
CA ASP A 505 29.67 -6.86 -20.63
C ASP A 505 29.61 -6.36 -22.08
N TYR A 506 30.57 -5.53 -22.45
CA TYR A 506 30.85 -5.22 -23.85
C TYR A 506 31.35 -6.48 -24.59
N PRO A 507 30.99 -6.64 -25.88
CA PRO A 507 31.43 -7.78 -26.67
C PRO A 507 32.94 -7.82 -26.84
N ALA A 508 33.51 -9.03 -27.00
CA ALA A 508 34.90 -9.17 -27.37
C ALA A 508 35.14 -8.72 -28.82
N ILE A 509 35.82 -7.59 -29.00
CA ILE A 509 36.02 -6.97 -30.32
C ILE A 509 37.26 -7.46 -31.09
N ASN A 510 37.91 -8.54 -30.65
CA ASN A 510 39.10 -9.03 -31.36
C ASN A 510 38.70 -9.68 -32.69
N VAL A 511 39.46 -9.38 -33.74
CA VAL A 511 39.34 -9.99 -35.06
C VAL A 511 40.55 -10.88 -35.29
N THR A 512 40.31 -12.10 -35.77
CA THR A 512 41.36 -13.01 -36.25
C THR A 512 41.28 -13.12 -37.76
N GLN A 513 42.41 -13.35 -38.41
CA GLN A 513 42.48 -13.52 -39.85
C GLN A 513 42.91 -14.95 -40.19
N SER A 514 42.15 -15.59 -41.07
CA SER A 514 42.49 -16.87 -41.70
C SER A 514 42.49 -16.67 -43.20
N TRP A 515 43.68 -16.68 -43.82
CA TRP A 515 43.86 -16.28 -45.22
C TRP A 515 43.33 -14.87 -45.51
N ASN A 516 42.31 -14.76 -46.35
CA ASN A 516 41.61 -13.52 -46.70
C ASN A 516 40.29 -13.36 -45.93
N THR A 517 40.01 -14.20 -44.92
CA THR A 517 38.75 -14.12 -44.15
C THR A 517 39.02 -13.59 -42.75
N LEU A 518 38.36 -12.51 -42.40
CA LEU A 518 38.31 -11.93 -41.08
C LEU A 518 37.20 -12.60 -40.27
N ILE A 519 37.48 -12.93 -39.00
CA ILE A 519 36.58 -13.65 -38.11
C ILE A 519 36.52 -12.89 -36.79
N ALA A 520 35.33 -12.41 -36.43
CA ALA A 520 35.06 -11.83 -35.12
C ALA A 520 35.12 -12.93 -34.06
N THR A 521 35.94 -12.73 -33.01
CA THR A 521 36.13 -13.74 -31.96
C THR A 521 34.92 -13.89 -31.03
N GLN A 522 34.13 -12.83 -30.84
CA GLN A 522 32.86 -12.92 -30.13
C GLN A 522 31.91 -13.85 -30.89
N SER A 523 31.34 -14.82 -30.20
CA SER A 523 30.27 -15.69 -30.72
C SER A 523 28.90 -15.23 -30.25
N GLY A 524 27.85 -15.52 -31.03
CA GLY A 524 26.46 -15.29 -30.62
C GLY A 524 26.01 -13.83 -30.53
N ALA A 525 26.74 -12.91 -31.16
CA ALA A 525 26.37 -11.50 -31.28
C ALA A 525 25.76 -11.18 -32.66
N ASN A 526 25.26 -9.97 -32.82
CA ASN A 526 24.98 -9.40 -34.14
C ASN A 526 26.24 -8.66 -34.63
N TYR A 527 26.58 -8.83 -35.91
CA TYR A 527 27.78 -8.24 -36.51
C TYR A 527 27.38 -7.30 -37.64
N GLN A 528 28.20 -6.27 -37.85
CA GLN A 528 28.16 -5.45 -39.05
C GLN A 528 29.58 -5.08 -39.44
N TRP A 529 30.05 -5.55 -40.60
CA TRP A 529 31.38 -5.22 -41.10
C TRP A 529 31.41 -3.80 -41.69
N LEU A 530 32.52 -3.11 -41.45
CA LEU A 530 32.75 -1.71 -41.74
C LEU A 530 34.03 -1.55 -42.56
N ASP A 531 33.99 -0.64 -43.53
CA ASP A 531 35.13 -0.21 -44.33
C ASP A 531 35.81 0.98 -43.62
N CYS A 532 36.98 0.73 -43.01
CA CYS A 532 37.72 1.75 -42.28
C CYS A 532 38.31 2.83 -43.21
N ASP A 533 38.68 2.46 -44.44
CA ASP A 533 39.25 3.39 -45.41
C ASP A 533 38.21 4.39 -45.91
N ASN A 534 36.93 4.04 -45.77
CA ASN A 534 35.78 4.88 -46.08
C ASN A 534 35.02 5.37 -44.82
N ASN A 535 35.76 5.82 -43.80
CA ASN A 535 35.20 6.38 -42.55
C ASN A 535 34.20 5.45 -41.85
N TYR A 536 34.56 4.18 -41.71
CA TYR A 536 33.74 3.14 -41.09
C TYR A 536 32.36 2.98 -41.77
N ALA A 537 32.29 3.15 -43.09
CA ALA A 537 31.07 2.93 -43.84
C ALA A 537 30.62 1.47 -43.72
N VAL A 538 29.32 1.28 -43.48
CA VAL A 538 28.67 -0.04 -43.42
C VAL A 538 28.86 -0.77 -44.75
N ILE A 539 29.36 -2.01 -44.70
CA ILE A 539 29.42 -2.90 -45.86
C ILE A 539 28.08 -3.64 -45.97
N PRO A 540 27.23 -3.33 -46.97
CA PRO A 540 25.84 -3.82 -46.98
C PRO A 540 25.76 -5.34 -47.09
N GLY A 541 25.01 -5.97 -46.19
CA GLY A 541 24.77 -7.41 -46.19
C GLY A 541 25.84 -8.25 -45.48
N GLU A 542 26.96 -7.64 -45.11
CA GLU A 542 28.03 -8.32 -44.37
C GLU A 542 27.75 -8.29 -42.87
N THR A 543 26.83 -9.14 -42.42
CA THR A 543 26.40 -9.25 -41.02
C THR A 543 26.80 -10.58 -40.37
N GLY A 544 27.64 -11.35 -41.05
CA GLY A 544 28.17 -12.62 -40.53
C GLY A 544 29.28 -12.42 -39.51
N GLN A 545 29.50 -13.41 -38.65
CA GLN A 545 30.70 -13.46 -37.78
C GLN A 545 32.01 -13.47 -38.61
N ASN A 546 31.92 -13.94 -39.86
CA ASN A 546 33.03 -14.07 -40.78
C ASN A 546 32.77 -13.13 -41.97
N PHE A 547 33.83 -12.48 -42.45
CA PHE A 547 33.81 -11.64 -43.64
C PHE A 547 35.04 -11.90 -44.48
N THR A 548 34.85 -12.11 -45.77
CA THR A 548 35.95 -12.30 -46.73
C THR A 548 35.98 -11.09 -47.66
N PRO A 549 36.84 -10.09 -47.40
CA PRO A 549 37.04 -9.00 -48.33
C PRO A 549 37.34 -9.49 -49.75
N THR A 550 36.91 -8.72 -50.75
CA THR A 550 37.17 -8.98 -52.18
C THR A 550 38.12 -7.96 -52.80
N VAL A 551 38.48 -6.92 -52.04
CA VAL A 551 39.45 -5.89 -52.40
C VAL A 551 40.42 -5.69 -51.25
N ASP A 552 41.62 -5.17 -51.55
CA ASP A 552 42.57 -4.77 -50.52
C ASP A 552 42.01 -3.58 -49.72
N GLY A 553 42.17 -3.59 -48.40
CA GLY A 553 41.65 -2.53 -47.55
C GLY A 553 41.76 -2.80 -46.06
N ASN A 554 41.28 -1.85 -45.26
CA ASN A 554 41.20 -1.93 -43.81
C ASN A 554 39.75 -2.11 -43.37
N TYR A 555 39.49 -3.13 -42.57
CA TYR A 555 38.14 -3.50 -42.16
C TYR A 555 38.01 -3.64 -40.66
N ALA A 556 36.86 -3.24 -40.13
CA ALA A 556 36.48 -3.43 -38.74
C ALA A 556 35.10 -4.10 -38.66
N VAL A 557 34.74 -4.59 -37.48
CA VAL A 557 33.40 -5.13 -37.20
C VAL A 557 32.81 -4.40 -36.01
N GLU A 558 31.60 -3.87 -36.20
CA GLU A 558 30.73 -3.45 -35.10
C GLU A 558 30.02 -4.70 -34.57
N ILE A 559 30.11 -4.92 -33.27
CA ILE A 559 29.53 -6.08 -32.61
C ILE A 559 28.49 -5.57 -31.61
N ASN A 560 27.26 -6.06 -31.71
CA ASN A 560 26.19 -5.81 -30.75
C ASN A 560 25.85 -7.11 -30.02
N LEU A 561 26.17 -7.16 -28.73
CA LEU A 561 25.83 -8.26 -27.84
C LEU A 561 24.93 -7.74 -26.72
N ASN A 562 23.67 -8.20 -26.68
CA ASN A 562 22.68 -7.78 -25.69
C ASN A 562 22.58 -6.24 -25.55
N GLY A 563 22.56 -5.52 -26.68
CA GLY A 563 22.43 -4.05 -26.68
C GLY A 563 23.73 -3.29 -26.39
N CYS A 564 24.79 -3.96 -25.95
CA CYS A 564 26.11 -3.35 -25.80
C CYS A 564 26.88 -3.44 -27.11
N ILE A 565 27.21 -2.27 -27.67
CA ILE A 565 27.84 -2.12 -28.97
C ILE A 565 29.27 -1.64 -28.79
N ASP A 566 30.20 -2.31 -29.46
CA ASP A 566 31.59 -1.87 -29.57
C ASP A 566 32.15 -2.22 -30.95
N THR A 567 33.22 -1.54 -31.37
CA THR A 567 33.80 -1.68 -32.71
C THR A 567 35.25 -2.10 -32.62
N SER A 568 35.63 -3.12 -33.40
CA SER A 568 37.01 -3.58 -33.46
C SER A 568 37.95 -2.52 -34.02
N SER A 569 39.24 -2.63 -33.69
CA SER A 569 40.28 -1.94 -34.46
C SER A 569 40.28 -2.41 -35.92
N CYS A 570 40.73 -1.55 -36.83
CA CYS A 570 40.87 -1.90 -38.24
C CYS A 570 41.95 -2.96 -38.46
N THR A 571 41.62 -3.98 -39.24
CA THR A 571 42.55 -5.04 -39.69
C THR A 571 42.80 -4.89 -41.18
N ASN A 572 44.08 -4.88 -41.57
CA ASN A 572 44.48 -4.77 -42.97
C ASN A 572 44.43 -6.14 -43.67
N VAL A 573 43.84 -6.20 -44.87
CA VAL A 573 43.77 -7.43 -45.69
C VAL A 573 44.33 -7.13 -47.09
N ILE A 574 45.22 -8.01 -47.56
CA ILE A 574 45.84 -7.98 -48.89
C ILE A 574 45.50 -9.31 -49.60
N ILE A 575 44.88 -9.26 -50.77
CA ILE A 575 44.33 -10.42 -51.50
C ILE A 575 45.25 -10.87 -52.66
N GLY A 576 46.17 -10.02 -53.11
CA GLY A 576 47.09 -10.33 -54.21
C GLY A 576 48.51 -10.71 -53.76
N ILE A 577 49.02 -11.87 -54.19
CA ILE A 577 50.45 -12.18 -54.29
C ILE A 577 50.77 -12.43 -55.77
N GLU A 578 51.00 -11.36 -56.54
CA GLU A 578 51.88 -11.43 -57.71
C GLU A 578 53.13 -10.62 -57.36
N GLU A 579 54.16 -11.29 -56.84
CA GLU A 579 55.52 -10.74 -56.91
C GLU A 579 56.03 -11.12 -58.30
N ASN A 580 56.13 -10.17 -59.23
CA ASN A 580 56.69 -10.40 -60.56
C ASN A 580 57.61 -9.24 -60.94
N GLU A 581 58.82 -9.24 -60.39
CA GLU A 581 59.85 -8.24 -60.69
C GLU A 581 60.39 -8.38 -62.13
N PHE A 582 60.17 -9.53 -62.77
CA PHE A 582 60.44 -9.73 -64.20
C PHE A 582 59.42 -9.00 -65.10
N GLY A 583 58.24 -8.66 -64.59
CA GLY A 583 57.17 -7.99 -65.33
C GLY A 583 56.71 -8.78 -66.56
N SER A 584 56.53 -8.11 -67.70
CA SER A 584 56.15 -8.75 -68.98
C SER A 584 57.28 -9.56 -69.64
N LYS A 585 58.44 -9.71 -68.98
CA LYS A 585 59.59 -10.45 -69.50
C LYS A 585 59.57 -11.93 -69.16
N ILE A 586 58.57 -12.40 -68.42
CA ILE A 586 58.38 -13.81 -68.07
C ILE A 586 56.99 -14.25 -68.50
N ALA A 587 56.91 -15.43 -69.12
CA ALA A 587 55.67 -16.06 -69.53
C ALA A 587 55.69 -17.54 -69.11
N VAL A 588 54.55 -18.03 -68.63
CA VAL A 588 54.38 -19.44 -68.24
C VAL A 588 53.21 -20.04 -68.99
N PHE A 589 53.46 -21.09 -69.75
CA PHE A 589 52.42 -21.72 -70.57
C PHE A 589 52.72 -23.19 -70.85
N PRO A 590 51.68 -24.00 -71.13
CA PRO A 590 50.27 -23.68 -70.92
C PRO A 590 49.95 -23.60 -69.41
N ASN A 591 49.06 -22.70 -69.03
CA ASN A 591 48.54 -22.61 -67.67
C ASN A 591 47.03 -22.31 -67.77
N PRO A 592 46.13 -23.28 -67.56
CA PRO A 592 46.38 -24.58 -66.93
C PRO A 592 47.21 -25.58 -67.76
N THR A 593 47.83 -26.57 -67.10
CA THR A 593 48.58 -27.67 -67.73
C THR A 593 48.13 -29.05 -67.25
N ARG A 594 48.44 -30.11 -68.01
CA ARG A 594 48.23 -31.51 -67.58
C ARG A 594 49.48 -32.20 -67.05
N ASN A 595 50.67 -31.73 -67.43
CA ASN A 595 51.92 -32.45 -67.16
C ASN A 595 53.05 -31.51 -66.73
N PHE A 596 53.31 -30.47 -67.52
CA PHE A 596 54.45 -29.58 -67.35
C PHE A 596 54.09 -28.16 -67.78
N VAL A 597 54.79 -27.17 -67.25
CA VAL A 597 54.77 -25.80 -67.79
C VAL A 597 56.11 -25.45 -68.40
N GLU A 598 56.10 -24.66 -69.47
CA GLU A 598 57.28 -23.97 -69.95
C GLU A 598 57.30 -22.57 -69.38
N VAL A 599 58.47 -22.18 -68.89
CA VAL A 599 58.77 -20.81 -68.49
C VAL A 599 59.68 -20.22 -69.56
N GLU A 600 59.27 -19.09 -70.11
CA GLU A 600 60.01 -18.34 -71.12
C GLU A 600 60.32 -16.94 -70.60
N LEU A 601 61.60 -16.57 -70.67
CA LEU A 601 62.15 -15.28 -70.33
C LEU A 601 62.57 -14.55 -71.62
N ASN A 602 62.43 -13.22 -71.65
CA ASN A 602 62.85 -12.44 -72.82
C ASN A 602 64.35 -12.50 -73.10
N ASN A 603 65.19 -12.74 -72.08
CA ASN A 603 66.64 -12.84 -72.20
C ASN A 603 67.15 -14.08 -71.46
N SER A 604 68.30 -14.61 -71.89
CA SER A 604 68.97 -15.72 -71.21
C SER A 604 69.57 -15.25 -69.88
N CYS A 605 69.29 -15.98 -68.80
CA CYS A 605 69.89 -15.75 -67.49
C CYS A 605 71.04 -16.75 -67.26
N ALA A 606 72.16 -16.30 -66.66
CA ALA A 606 73.30 -17.20 -66.43
C ALA A 606 72.96 -18.25 -65.36
N LYS A 607 72.20 -17.85 -64.33
CA LYS A 607 71.65 -18.75 -63.31
C LYS A 607 70.25 -18.34 -62.84
N LEU A 608 69.36 -19.33 -62.74
CA LEU A 608 68.02 -19.23 -62.16
C LEU A 608 67.85 -20.27 -61.05
N HIS A 609 67.34 -19.83 -59.91
CA HIS A 609 66.85 -20.68 -58.85
C HIS A 609 65.34 -20.81 -58.99
N VAL A 610 64.86 -22.04 -59.17
CA VAL A 610 63.44 -22.33 -59.39
C VAL A 610 62.95 -23.25 -58.28
N ARG A 611 61.85 -22.87 -57.62
CA ARG A 611 61.19 -23.68 -56.59
C ARG A 611 59.74 -23.91 -56.99
N VAL A 612 59.26 -25.13 -56.83
CA VAL A 612 57.84 -25.47 -57.00
C VAL A 612 57.27 -25.82 -55.63
N LEU A 613 56.23 -25.09 -55.25
CA LEU A 613 55.57 -25.19 -53.95
C LEU A 613 54.12 -25.66 -54.13
N THR A 614 53.60 -26.40 -53.17
CA THR A 614 52.15 -26.68 -53.06
C THR A 614 51.41 -25.42 -52.61
N GLU A 615 50.07 -25.44 -52.67
CA GLU A 615 49.22 -24.42 -52.04
C GLU A 615 49.43 -24.24 -50.52
N LEU A 616 50.04 -25.23 -49.87
CA LEU A 616 50.42 -25.20 -48.44
C LEU A 616 51.86 -24.71 -48.22
N GLY A 617 52.57 -24.30 -49.28
CA GLY A 617 53.97 -23.84 -49.21
C GLY A 617 54.99 -24.96 -49.04
N GLU A 618 54.59 -26.22 -49.21
CA GLU A 618 55.54 -27.35 -49.16
C GLU A 618 56.37 -27.38 -50.43
N GLU A 619 57.67 -27.51 -50.27
CA GLU A 619 58.61 -27.54 -51.39
C GLU A 619 58.67 -28.93 -52.02
N ILE A 620 58.32 -28.99 -53.30
CA ILE A 620 58.23 -30.24 -54.06
C ILE A 620 59.46 -30.42 -54.94
N GLN A 621 59.97 -29.32 -55.47
CA GLN A 621 61.11 -29.34 -56.37
C GLN A 621 61.93 -28.06 -56.20
N ILE A 622 63.25 -28.23 -56.05
CA ILE A 622 64.22 -27.17 -56.30
C ILE A 622 65.01 -27.54 -57.55
N SER A 623 65.21 -26.57 -58.44
CA SER A 623 66.09 -26.72 -59.60
C SER A 623 66.96 -25.49 -59.75
N GLU A 624 68.22 -25.69 -60.14
CA GLU A 624 69.08 -24.64 -60.67
C GLU A 624 69.15 -24.79 -62.18
N ILE A 625 68.78 -23.74 -62.91
CA ILE A 625 68.78 -23.72 -64.37
C ILE A 625 69.86 -22.73 -64.83
N LEU A 626 70.74 -23.16 -65.73
CA LEU A 626 71.91 -22.39 -66.16
C LEU A 626 71.79 -21.98 -67.63
N ASN A 627 72.22 -20.76 -67.94
CA ASN A 627 72.42 -20.21 -69.29
C ASN A 627 71.23 -20.43 -70.24
N THR A 628 70.00 -20.18 -69.79
CA THR A 628 68.81 -20.32 -70.64
C THR A 628 67.85 -19.15 -70.51
N ALA A 629 67.11 -18.90 -71.60
CA ALA A 629 65.94 -18.04 -71.63
C ALA A 629 64.64 -18.87 -71.55
N LYS A 630 64.71 -20.20 -71.65
CA LYS A 630 63.53 -21.06 -71.69
C LYS A 630 63.80 -22.39 -71.02
N PHE A 631 62.90 -22.82 -70.14
CA PHE A 631 63.02 -24.09 -69.44
C PHE A 631 61.66 -24.68 -69.12
N ARG A 632 61.65 -26.00 -68.92
CA ARG A 632 60.47 -26.78 -68.58
C ARG A 632 60.49 -27.14 -67.10
N ILE A 633 59.32 -27.06 -66.48
CA ILE A 633 59.07 -27.52 -65.13
C ILE A 633 58.03 -28.64 -65.21
N ASP A 634 58.42 -29.85 -64.85
CA ASP A 634 57.51 -30.98 -64.71
C ASP A 634 56.77 -30.89 -63.37
N LEU A 635 55.44 -30.97 -63.41
CA LEU A 635 54.64 -30.90 -62.19
C LEU A 635 54.30 -32.30 -61.67
N PRO A 636 54.18 -32.49 -60.34
CA PRO A 636 53.83 -33.77 -59.72
C PRO A 636 52.51 -34.35 -60.24
N GLU A 637 52.33 -35.67 -60.22
CA GLU A 637 51.16 -36.35 -60.81
C GLU A 637 49.78 -35.89 -60.27
N ILE A 638 49.75 -35.21 -59.12
CA ILE A 638 48.53 -34.80 -58.42
C ILE A 638 48.00 -33.49 -59.05
N PRO A 639 46.73 -33.44 -59.52
CA PRO A 639 46.08 -32.18 -59.93
C PRO A 639 45.98 -31.19 -58.77
N GLY A 640 46.10 -29.90 -59.04
CA GLY A 640 46.07 -28.87 -58.01
C GLY A 640 46.71 -27.55 -58.41
N VAL A 641 46.76 -26.62 -57.46
CA VAL A 641 47.45 -25.33 -57.61
C VAL A 641 48.88 -25.45 -57.09
N TYR A 642 49.82 -24.98 -57.90
CA TYR A 642 51.24 -24.93 -57.58
C TYR A 642 51.73 -23.49 -57.69
N PHE A 643 52.67 -23.10 -56.83
CA PHE A 643 53.37 -21.83 -56.93
C PHE A 643 54.79 -22.07 -57.42
N VAL A 644 55.17 -21.38 -58.49
CA VAL A 644 56.51 -21.45 -59.07
C VAL A 644 57.25 -20.18 -58.70
N GLU A 645 58.22 -20.29 -57.79
CA GLU A 645 59.13 -19.20 -57.45
C GLU A 645 60.37 -19.25 -58.33
N ILE A 646 60.75 -18.12 -58.91
CA ILE A 646 61.91 -17.97 -59.77
C ILE A 646 62.71 -16.79 -59.28
N ALA A 647 64.00 -16.99 -59.01
CA ALA A 647 64.93 -15.93 -58.65
C ALA A 647 66.16 -15.99 -59.55
N ASN A 648 66.61 -14.84 -60.05
CA ASN A 648 67.89 -14.74 -60.76
C ASN A 648 69.02 -14.24 -59.86
N GLU A 649 70.24 -14.29 -60.37
CA GLU A 649 71.45 -13.82 -59.67
C GLU A 649 71.50 -12.30 -59.43
N ASN A 650 70.69 -11.52 -60.16
CA ASN A 650 70.57 -10.07 -59.98
C ASN A 650 69.56 -9.69 -58.88
N GLY A 651 68.91 -10.69 -58.27
CA GLY A 651 67.95 -10.50 -57.20
C GLY A 651 66.50 -10.32 -57.66
N GLU A 652 66.21 -10.33 -58.97
CA GLU A 652 64.84 -10.26 -59.48
C GLU A 652 64.09 -11.56 -59.15
N LYS A 653 62.87 -11.43 -58.62
CA LYS A 653 62.01 -12.55 -58.23
C LYS A 653 60.65 -12.55 -58.94
N ALA A 654 60.13 -13.74 -59.21
CA ALA A 654 58.75 -13.95 -59.62
C ALA A 654 58.13 -15.12 -58.86
N VAL A 655 56.88 -14.97 -58.42
CA VAL A 655 56.02 -16.04 -57.88
C VAL A 655 54.81 -16.18 -58.79
N LEU A 656 54.70 -17.32 -59.46
CA LEU A 656 53.72 -17.55 -60.51
C LEU A 656 52.76 -18.68 -60.10
N LYS A 657 51.46 -18.40 -60.11
CA LYS A 657 50.43 -19.41 -59.85
C LYS A 657 50.22 -20.29 -61.09
N VAL A 658 50.41 -21.60 -60.95
CA VAL A 658 50.22 -22.60 -61.99
C VAL A 658 49.12 -23.58 -61.60
N VAL A 659 48.17 -23.81 -62.49
CA VAL A 659 47.06 -24.76 -62.30
C VAL A 659 47.35 -26.03 -63.07
N LYS A 660 47.40 -27.17 -62.39
CA LYS A 660 47.46 -28.50 -63.00
C LYS A 660 46.08 -29.15 -62.97
N GLU A 661 45.60 -29.54 -64.14
CA GLU A 661 44.33 -30.28 -64.34
C GLU A 661 44.51 -31.79 -64.27
#